data_AF-A0A553JT15-F1
#
_entry.id   AF-A0A553JT15-F1
#
_cell.length_a   1.000
_cell.length_b   1.000
_cell.length_c   1.000
_cell.angle_alpha   90.00
_cell.angle_beta   90.00
_cell.angle_gamma   90.00
#
_symmetry.space_group_name_H-M   'P 1'
#
loop_
_entity.id
_entity.type
_entity.pdbx_description
1 polymer ?
#
loop_
_entity_poly.entity_id
_entity_poly.type
_entity_poly.pdbx_seq_one_letter_code
_entity_poly.pdbx_strand_id
1 'polypeptide(L)'
;MSLAESNIQHTFSISPFNEYYLPSVNRRMFESIDSKTQYDKKFKSDFAKEDMLQVIVGLDSGLLVNYLLDQNVPKGSVFIFVELDAVLDLLNIDIPKELADKLFIYSWEEFQNNFSSTSNSIYILKNNFKHHRSLAATSSHLPEYSILNTQVVKILEAEHLEQKRNSSQTKHFQQQFKNVSENMLPASLLTNKFTDKTCLVIAGGPSLDDNIDWIKNNRQNLFIIAVSRIAGKLAREGITPHIIVSVDPYDFSFEVNRDMMALASDCLFVNSYHVSSRLLGQWQGKSLFMDCKYPWQLENTHNINTLAPTVTNSSVHLATKMGFSRIILTGVDLCFTDDGFTHTKGSVESNIGPNLGIMGEWIDTYGGKRAETVSQLRMAMEALAEEASNNPHIEFINLSLNAAKIEGISYKNKKQLSLTPSECSPAQLLNQLPSLSLEERKQENLNSQKEFNRLIDTLTDIINLSDNASDLSKQLQNPLLSPNEIQQKIDRIDKIDKKINQENSSVATLIKAYGFAEFSAFLTTKNTDDWDANHIHLMTINYYQAFKTVATQLLKLAHDTQIRLSHRLNELSPNANLQELTEFWREEQQHGRINIWLENHSDKEAHQNLPSSSQLIKENGALIKTISDEYAEQLAITPKEYIDTVKESASMENVFEKIVVLIRDNDHHGLLKMTRNLKTLAENDDEAKRLYHLTYCHQLQLEQKDSEALQTLLALDETLQSEVELKQISLLALKTSNIDVAEFALAQLSTYSDEYIPQHAHILKLQGKFQESVTAYLDYLDKYSEDVTTWLKLGLFMIEVNELESAKTAFQHALQTDPNNQVAQEYLAQL
;
A
#
# COMPACT_ATOMS: atom_id res chain seq x y z
N MET A 1 24.24 6.15 -13.12
CA MET A 1 24.35 6.54 -14.55
C MET A 1 24.49 8.05 -14.55
N SER A 2 25.60 8.62 -15.04
CA SER A 2 25.67 10.05 -15.29
C SER A 2 24.66 10.38 -16.40
N LEU A 3 23.70 11.24 -16.12
CA LEU A 3 22.71 11.71 -17.10
C LEU A 3 23.46 12.21 -18.35
N ALA A 4 23.07 11.69 -19.51
CA ALA A 4 23.51 12.23 -20.79
C ALA A 4 23.15 13.72 -20.86
N GLU A 5 23.97 14.54 -21.54
CA GLU A 5 23.65 15.93 -21.81
C GLU A 5 22.22 16.03 -22.38
N SER A 6 21.38 16.82 -21.71
CA SER A 6 19.98 17.03 -22.08
C SER A 6 19.88 17.46 -23.56
N ASN A 7 19.11 16.72 -24.36
CA ASN A 7 18.83 17.04 -25.77
C ASN A 7 17.83 18.22 -25.94
N ILE A 8 17.50 18.93 -24.86
CA ILE A 8 16.57 20.07 -24.88
C ILE A 8 17.32 21.31 -25.38
N GLN A 9 16.82 21.90 -26.46
CA GLN A 9 17.46 23.05 -27.13
C GLN A 9 16.78 24.36 -26.73
N HIS A 10 17.56 25.44 -26.55
CA HIS A 10 17.05 26.80 -26.30
C HIS A 10 16.53 27.45 -27.61
N THR A 11 15.71 26.75 -28.39
CA THR A 11 15.13 27.29 -29.64
C THR A 11 13.62 27.16 -29.59
N PHE A 12 12.93 28.30 -29.57
CA PHE A 12 11.48 28.35 -29.68
C PHE A 12 11.06 28.41 -31.15
N SER A 13 9.92 27.80 -31.45
CA SER A 13 9.19 27.97 -32.71
C SER A 13 7.85 28.63 -32.43
N ILE A 14 7.31 29.27 -33.46
CA ILE A 14 5.99 29.89 -33.43
C ILE A 14 5.09 29.05 -34.34
N SER A 15 4.02 28.50 -33.79
CA SER A 15 3.05 27.73 -34.58
C SER A 15 2.27 28.62 -35.55
N PRO A 16 1.56 28.04 -36.55
CA PRO A 16 0.62 28.79 -37.39
C PRO A 16 -0.50 29.51 -36.62
N PHE A 17 -0.72 29.14 -35.35
CA PHE A 17 -1.68 29.75 -34.43
C PHE A 17 -1.06 30.83 -33.52
N ASN A 18 0.19 31.22 -33.78
CA ASN A 18 0.95 32.23 -33.02
C ASN A 18 1.27 31.81 -31.57
N GLU A 19 1.50 30.51 -31.34
CA GLU A 19 1.88 29.96 -30.04
C GLU A 19 3.39 29.68 -30.01
N TYR A 20 4.07 30.14 -28.95
CA TYR A 20 5.50 29.89 -28.76
C TYR A 20 5.70 28.58 -28.02
N TYR A 21 6.51 27.68 -28.57
CA TYR A 21 6.80 26.40 -27.96
C TYR A 21 8.22 25.92 -28.28
N LEU A 22 8.75 24.99 -27.49
CA LEU A 22 10.05 24.36 -27.70
C LEU A 22 9.87 23.09 -28.56
N PRO A 23 10.35 23.05 -29.81
CA PRO A 23 10.27 21.84 -30.63
C PRO A 23 11.07 20.66 -30.08
N SER A 24 12.09 20.91 -29.25
CA SER A 24 12.80 19.84 -28.55
C SER A 24 11.93 19.12 -27.51
N VAL A 25 10.87 19.78 -27.02
CA VAL A 25 9.92 19.24 -26.03
C VAL A 25 8.64 18.75 -26.73
N ASN A 26 7.99 19.62 -27.50
CA ASN A 26 6.67 19.36 -28.10
C ASN A 26 6.72 18.96 -29.58
N ARG A 27 7.91 18.85 -30.20
CA ARG A 27 8.10 18.45 -31.60
C ARG A 27 7.31 19.30 -32.60
N ARG A 28 6.26 18.75 -33.20
CA ARG A 28 5.36 19.44 -34.15
C ARG A 28 3.91 19.40 -33.67
N MET A 29 3.68 19.16 -32.37
CA MET A 29 2.34 18.95 -31.81
C MET A 29 1.38 20.09 -32.12
N PHE A 30 1.87 21.33 -32.19
CA PHE A 30 1.06 22.53 -32.38
C PHE A 30 1.05 23.06 -33.82
N GLU A 31 1.63 22.32 -34.78
CA GLU A 31 1.72 22.77 -36.18
C GLU A 31 0.39 22.62 -36.94
N SER A 32 -0.43 21.62 -36.59
CA SER A 32 -1.69 21.33 -37.29
C SER A 32 -2.94 21.65 -36.48
N ILE A 33 -2.86 21.63 -35.14
CA ILE A 33 -3.97 21.89 -34.22
C ILE A 33 -3.42 22.77 -33.09
N ASP A 34 -4.11 23.85 -32.74
CA ASP A 34 -3.71 24.77 -31.67
C ASP A 34 -3.71 24.09 -30.28
N SER A 35 -2.93 24.63 -29.34
CA SER A 35 -2.77 24.03 -28.01
C SER A 35 -4.08 24.00 -27.22
N LYS A 36 -4.90 25.05 -27.31
CA LYS A 36 -6.18 25.14 -26.61
C LYS A 36 -7.16 24.05 -27.03
N THR A 37 -7.31 23.78 -28.33
CA THR A 37 -8.16 22.70 -28.83
C THR A 37 -7.71 21.32 -28.32
N GLN A 38 -6.40 21.08 -28.26
CA GLN A 38 -5.85 19.83 -27.74
C GLN A 38 -6.03 19.69 -26.22
N TYR A 39 -5.82 20.76 -25.46
CA TYR A 39 -6.05 20.78 -24.01
C TYR A 39 -7.53 20.68 -23.68
N ASP A 40 -8.41 21.29 -24.47
CA ASP A 40 -9.86 21.18 -24.27
C ASP A 40 -10.33 19.73 -24.36
N LYS A 41 -9.76 18.96 -25.31
CA LYS A 41 -10.05 17.53 -25.46
C LYS A 41 -9.56 16.70 -24.26
N LYS A 42 -8.46 17.11 -23.62
CA LYS A 42 -7.76 16.28 -22.62
C LYS A 42 -8.04 16.68 -21.16
N PHE A 43 -8.08 17.97 -20.86
CA PHE A 43 -8.03 18.50 -19.49
C PHE A 43 -9.30 19.24 -19.08
N LYS A 44 -10.09 19.79 -20.01
CA LYS A 44 -11.22 20.69 -19.72
C LYS A 44 -12.17 20.18 -18.64
N SER A 45 -12.59 18.92 -18.71
CA SER A 45 -13.55 18.38 -17.73
C SER A 45 -12.93 18.19 -16.34
N ASP A 46 -11.64 17.89 -16.26
CA ASP A 46 -10.95 17.64 -14.99
C ASP A 46 -10.49 18.94 -14.35
N PHE A 47 -9.95 19.87 -15.14
CA PHE A 47 -9.47 21.17 -14.67
C PHE A 47 -10.61 22.10 -14.24
N ALA A 48 -11.86 21.81 -14.60
CA ALA A 48 -13.03 22.57 -14.16
C ALA A 48 -13.58 22.11 -12.78
N LYS A 49 -13.09 20.99 -12.22
CA LYS A 49 -13.60 20.46 -10.94
C LYS A 49 -13.08 21.30 -9.78
N GLU A 50 -13.98 21.66 -8.86
CA GLU A 50 -13.65 22.33 -7.60
C GLU A 50 -13.11 21.35 -6.55
N ASP A 51 -12.43 21.89 -5.53
CA ASP A 51 -11.93 21.13 -4.38
C ASP A 51 -11.01 19.95 -4.74
N MET A 52 -10.19 20.10 -5.80
CA MET A 52 -9.28 19.08 -6.33
C MET A 52 -7.80 19.47 -6.23
N LEU A 53 -6.94 18.49 -5.93
CA LEU A 53 -5.49 18.58 -6.13
C LEU A 53 -5.11 17.99 -7.50
N GLN A 54 -4.61 18.82 -8.39
CA GLN A 54 -4.19 18.45 -9.74
C GLN A 54 -2.67 18.42 -9.81
N VAL A 55 -2.07 17.24 -9.99
CA VAL A 55 -0.61 17.09 -10.14
C VAL A 55 -0.29 16.75 -11.58
N ILE A 56 0.47 17.61 -12.26
CA ILE A 56 0.72 17.55 -13.69
C ILE A 56 2.20 17.42 -13.96
N VAL A 57 2.59 16.40 -14.73
CA VAL A 57 3.96 16.23 -15.20
C VAL A 57 4.10 16.87 -16.58
N GLY A 58 4.92 17.93 -16.66
CA GLY A 58 5.20 18.71 -17.86
C GLY A 58 4.30 19.94 -18.03
N LEU A 59 4.86 21.00 -18.63
CA LEU A 59 4.24 22.30 -18.88
C LEU A 59 3.86 22.53 -20.35
N ASP A 60 4.27 21.63 -21.24
CA ASP A 60 4.16 21.81 -22.70
C ASP A 60 4.71 23.16 -23.18
N SER A 61 5.98 23.45 -22.82
CA SER A 61 6.67 24.72 -23.10
C SER A 61 6.00 25.96 -22.48
N GLY A 62 5.24 25.79 -21.39
CA GLY A 62 4.52 26.85 -20.68
C GLY A 62 3.09 27.08 -21.20
N LEU A 63 2.72 26.50 -22.35
CA LEU A 63 1.39 26.68 -22.93
C LEU A 63 0.28 26.08 -22.04
N LEU A 64 0.54 24.99 -21.33
CA LEU A 64 -0.46 24.35 -20.47
C LEU A 64 -0.78 25.17 -19.21
N VAL A 65 0.21 25.88 -18.65
CA VAL A 65 -0.04 26.80 -17.54
C VAL A 65 -0.83 28.02 -18.01
N ASN A 66 -0.48 28.59 -19.18
CA ASN A 66 -1.25 29.69 -19.75
C ASN A 66 -2.71 29.29 -20.00
N TYR A 67 -2.95 28.07 -20.50
CA TYR A 67 -4.29 27.53 -20.64
C TYR A 67 -5.07 27.49 -19.32
N LEU A 68 -4.43 27.07 -18.21
CA LEU A 68 -5.06 27.09 -16.88
C LEU A 68 -5.38 28.52 -16.43
N LEU A 69 -4.43 29.46 -16.60
CA LEU A 69 -4.61 30.86 -16.24
C LEU A 69 -5.80 31.49 -17.00
N ASP A 70 -5.95 31.16 -18.29
CA ASP A 70 -7.08 31.62 -19.12
C ASP A 70 -8.44 31.08 -18.66
N GLN A 71 -8.49 29.89 -18.04
CA GLN A 71 -9.74 29.30 -17.51
C GLN A 71 -10.06 29.76 -16.07
N ASN A 72 -9.10 30.37 -15.38
CA ASN A 72 -9.05 30.55 -13.92
C ASN A 72 -8.96 29.23 -13.14
N VAL A 73 -8.29 29.29 -11.99
CA VAL A 73 -8.21 28.15 -11.06
C VAL A 73 -9.57 27.96 -10.36
N PRO A 74 -10.21 26.77 -10.42
CA PRO A 74 -11.45 26.49 -9.72
C PRO A 74 -11.35 26.69 -8.21
N LYS A 75 -12.48 26.98 -7.57
CA LYS A 75 -12.54 27.22 -6.12
C LYS A 75 -12.02 26.00 -5.35
N GLY A 76 -11.20 26.27 -4.33
CA GLY A 76 -10.62 25.24 -3.45
C GLY A 76 -9.68 24.24 -4.13
N SER A 77 -9.26 24.49 -5.37
CA SER A 77 -8.37 23.58 -6.11
C SER A 77 -6.94 24.08 -6.10
N VAL A 78 -5.99 23.13 -6.11
CA VAL A 78 -4.55 23.38 -6.15
C VAL A 78 -3.97 22.65 -7.37
N PHE A 79 -3.13 23.34 -8.12
CA PHE A 79 -2.41 22.81 -9.28
C PHE A 79 -0.93 22.79 -8.99
N ILE A 80 -0.30 21.63 -9.16
CA ILE A 80 1.14 21.44 -9.01
C ILE A 80 1.67 20.91 -10.35
N PHE A 81 2.44 21.73 -11.04
CA PHE A 81 3.19 21.29 -12.22
C PHE A 81 4.59 20.86 -11.80
N VAL A 82 5.02 19.69 -12.27
CA VAL A 82 6.38 19.17 -12.08
C VAL A 82 7.05 19.08 -13.44
N GLU A 83 8.18 19.75 -13.59
CA GLU A 83 8.87 19.92 -14.87
C GLU A 83 10.36 19.57 -14.77
N LEU A 84 10.96 19.21 -15.91
CA LEU A 84 12.39 19.00 -16.04
C LEU A 84 13.14 20.32 -15.85
N ASP A 85 14.23 20.32 -15.08
CA ASP A 85 15.04 21.51 -14.81
C ASP A 85 15.49 22.20 -16.10
N ALA A 86 15.91 21.42 -17.09
CA ALA A 86 16.33 21.92 -18.40
C ALA A 86 15.23 22.62 -19.21
N VAL A 87 13.94 22.39 -18.89
CA VAL A 87 12.82 23.13 -19.48
C VAL A 87 12.49 24.35 -18.62
N LEU A 88 12.48 24.22 -17.29
CA LEU A 88 12.24 25.33 -16.36
C LEU A 88 13.22 26.48 -16.57
N ASP A 89 14.50 26.19 -16.76
CA ASP A 89 15.56 27.19 -17.02
C ASP A 89 15.31 28.04 -18.28
N LEU A 90 14.47 27.55 -19.21
CA LEU A 90 14.15 28.20 -20.48
C LEU A 90 12.84 28.99 -20.45
N LEU A 91 12.05 28.84 -19.39
CA LEU A 91 10.72 29.41 -19.29
C LEU A 91 10.70 30.52 -18.23
N ASN A 92 10.03 31.62 -18.53
CA ASN A 92 9.68 32.63 -17.54
C ASN A 92 8.15 32.66 -17.42
N ILE A 93 7.63 32.08 -16.33
CA ILE A 93 6.19 31.96 -16.09
C ILE A 93 5.84 32.86 -14.90
N ASP A 94 5.14 33.95 -15.18
CA ASP A 94 4.65 34.87 -14.15
C ASP A 94 3.33 34.36 -13.57
N ILE A 95 3.37 33.85 -12.34
CA ILE A 95 2.16 33.43 -11.60
C ILE A 95 1.55 34.65 -10.90
N PRO A 96 0.25 34.96 -11.12
CA PRO A 96 -0.44 36.02 -10.39
C PRO A 96 -0.33 35.83 -8.88
N LYS A 97 -0.09 36.92 -8.12
CA LYS A 97 0.10 36.85 -6.66
C LYS A 97 -1.08 36.21 -5.90
N GLU A 98 -2.28 36.34 -6.44
CA GLU A 98 -3.52 35.76 -5.90
C GLU A 98 -3.64 34.24 -6.09
N LEU A 99 -2.75 33.64 -6.90
CA LEU A 99 -2.66 32.20 -7.13
C LEU A 99 -1.40 31.59 -6.53
N ALA A 100 -0.58 32.35 -5.80
CA ALA A 100 0.70 31.88 -5.26
C ALA A 100 0.56 30.72 -4.25
N ASP A 101 -0.60 30.54 -3.66
CA ASP A 101 -0.97 29.43 -2.75
C ASP A 101 -1.78 28.32 -3.43
N LYS A 102 -2.10 28.48 -4.72
CA LYS A 102 -2.98 27.57 -5.49
C LYS A 102 -2.33 26.99 -6.74
N LEU A 103 -1.29 27.62 -7.26
CA LEU A 103 -0.58 27.20 -8.46
C LEU A 103 0.92 27.15 -8.16
N PHE A 104 1.48 25.95 -8.23
CA PHE A 104 2.89 25.68 -7.99
C PHE A 104 3.53 25.10 -9.24
N ILE A 105 4.75 25.53 -9.54
CA ILE A 105 5.60 24.96 -10.58
C ILE A 105 6.89 24.57 -9.88
N TYR A 106 7.20 23.28 -9.91
CA TYR A 106 8.33 22.71 -9.19
C TYR A 106 9.27 21.96 -10.14
N SER A 107 10.56 22.09 -9.87
CA SER A 107 11.55 21.07 -10.22
C SER A 107 11.24 19.76 -9.49
N TRP A 108 11.89 18.67 -9.88
CA TRP A 108 11.79 17.40 -9.17
C TRP A 108 12.19 17.54 -7.68
N GLU A 109 13.28 18.24 -7.39
CA GLU A 109 13.78 18.42 -6.02
C GLU A 109 12.81 19.23 -5.17
N GLU A 110 12.25 20.31 -5.71
CA GLU A 110 11.24 21.11 -5.01
C GLU A 110 9.95 20.32 -4.78
N PHE A 111 9.50 19.53 -5.75
CA PHE A 111 8.32 18.68 -5.56
C PHE A 111 8.54 17.70 -4.42
N GLN A 112 9.68 17.00 -4.40
CA GLN A 112 10.01 16.03 -3.34
C GLN A 112 10.01 16.66 -1.95
N ASN A 113 10.49 17.90 -1.82
CA ASN A 113 10.60 18.59 -0.53
C ASN A 113 9.30 19.26 -0.07
N ASN A 114 8.41 19.64 -0.99
CA ASN A 114 7.22 20.44 -0.67
C ASN A 114 5.90 19.66 -0.79
N PHE A 115 5.87 18.48 -1.41
CA PHE A 115 4.62 17.77 -1.68
C PHE A 115 3.91 17.28 -0.40
N SER A 116 4.66 16.71 0.55
CA SER A 116 4.18 16.12 1.82
C SER A 116 3.74 17.17 2.85
N SER A 117 3.00 18.19 2.42
CA SER A 117 2.45 19.24 3.27
C SER A 117 1.07 18.83 3.84
N THR A 118 0.71 19.41 5.00
CA THR A 118 -0.59 19.18 5.65
C THR A 118 -1.77 19.55 4.75
N SER A 119 -1.63 20.56 3.88
CA SER A 119 -2.69 20.99 2.94
C SER A 119 -2.94 19.95 1.85
N ASN A 120 -1.89 19.42 1.22
CA ASN A 120 -2.02 18.41 0.17
C ASN A 120 -2.56 17.09 0.73
N SER A 121 -2.14 16.72 1.94
CA SER A 121 -2.59 15.49 2.63
C SER A 121 -4.12 15.40 2.75
N ILE A 122 -4.82 16.53 2.92
CA ILE A 122 -6.29 16.57 3.01
C ILE A 122 -6.94 16.13 1.69
N TYR A 123 -6.43 16.58 0.53
CA TYR A 123 -6.95 16.17 -0.77
C TYR A 123 -6.74 14.68 -1.01
N ILE A 124 -5.55 14.17 -0.70
CA ILE A 124 -5.20 12.76 -0.83
C ILE A 124 -6.10 11.88 0.05
N LEU A 125 -6.31 12.29 1.30
CA LEU A 125 -7.17 11.60 2.26
C LEU A 125 -8.63 11.55 1.80
N LYS A 126 -9.11 12.61 1.15
CA LYS A 126 -10.47 12.68 0.58
C LYS A 126 -10.62 12.01 -0.78
N ASN A 127 -9.53 11.47 -1.33
CA ASN A 127 -9.47 10.96 -2.70
C ASN A 127 -9.85 12.02 -3.76
N ASN A 128 -9.62 13.30 -3.44
CA ASN A 128 -9.89 14.47 -4.29
C ASN A 128 -8.60 14.92 -4.98
N PHE A 129 -7.90 14.00 -5.63
CA PHE A 129 -6.70 14.33 -6.38
C PHE A 129 -6.67 13.60 -7.71
N LYS A 130 -5.94 14.16 -8.68
CA LYS A 130 -5.71 13.51 -9.96
C LYS A 130 -4.33 13.83 -10.49
N HIS A 131 -3.69 12.80 -11.03
CA HIS A 131 -2.42 12.90 -11.70
C HIS A 131 -2.63 13.00 -13.22
N HIS A 132 -1.89 13.90 -13.86
CA HIS A 132 -1.96 14.17 -15.28
C HIS A 132 -0.57 14.19 -15.92
N ARG A 133 -0.50 13.77 -17.18
CA ARG A 133 0.66 13.98 -18.06
C ARG A 133 0.32 15.06 -19.06
N SER A 134 1.23 16.00 -19.29
CA SER A 134 1.17 16.94 -20.41
C SER A 134 1.16 16.20 -21.76
N LEU A 135 0.94 16.89 -22.88
CA LEU A 135 1.02 16.28 -24.20
C LEU A 135 2.44 15.78 -24.50
N ALA A 136 3.47 16.58 -24.19
CA ALA A 136 4.87 16.20 -24.28
C ALA A 136 5.16 14.95 -23.45
N ALA A 137 4.79 14.98 -22.16
CA ALA A 137 4.99 13.85 -21.28
C ALA A 137 4.27 12.59 -21.76
N THR A 138 3.06 12.71 -22.34
CA THR A 138 2.28 11.57 -22.86
C THR A 138 2.89 10.95 -24.10
N SER A 139 3.49 11.76 -24.97
CA SER A 139 4.15 11.26 -26.19
C SER A 139 5.39 10.41 -25.92
N SER A 140 5.95 10.49 -24.70
CA SER A 140 7.13 9.76 -24.25
C SER A 140 8.36 9.91 -25.18
N HIS A 141 8.42 10.98 -25.97
CA HIS A 141 9.51 11.19 -26.91
C HIS A 141 10.84 11.51 -26.18
N LEU A 142 10.77 12.26 -25.09
CA LEU A 142 11.88 12.45 -24.15
C LEU A 142 11.74 11.43 -23.01
N PRO A 143 12.66 10.44 -22.89
CA PRO A 143 12.61 9.44 -21.83
C PRO A 143 12.60 10.03 -20.41
N GLU A 144 13.17 11.23 -20.24
CA GLU A 144 13.24 11.97 -18.99
C GLU A 144 11.85 12.26 -18.41
N TYR A 145 10.84 12.54 -19.24
CA TYR A 145 9.46 12.71 -18.76
C TYR A 145 8.84 11.43 -18.23
N SER A 146 9.17 10.27 -18.82
CA SER A 146 8.71 8.98 -18.32
C SER A 146 9.31 8.70 -16.94
N ILE A 147 10.59 9.00 -16.76
CA ILE A 147 11.29 8.87 -15.47
C ILE A 147 10.64 9.80 -14.43
N LEU A 148 10.51 11.08 -14.76
CA LEU A 148 9.91 12.08 -13.87
C LEU A 148 8.48 11.69 -13.47
N ASN A 149 7.67 11.25 -14.43
CA ASN A 149 6.32 10.78 -14.19
C ASN A 149 6.28 9.63 -13.19
N THR A 150 7.12 8.61 -13.39
CA THR A 150 7.22 7.47 -12.48
C THR A 150 7.62 7.91 -11.08
N GLN A 151 8.54 8.86 -10.96
CA GLN A 151 8.95 9.41 -9.66
C GLN A 151 7.82 10.18 -8.95
N VAL A 152 7.06 11.00 -9.68
CA VAL A 152 5.90 11.74 -9.14
C VAL A 152 4.79 10.78 -8.68
N VAL A 153 4.45 9.78 -9.50
CA VAL A 153 3.43 8.78 -9.16
C VAL A 153 3.79 8.03 -7.88
N LYS A 154 5.06 7.68 -7.69
CA LYS A 154 5.53 7.01 -6.46
C LYS A 154 5.31 7.83 -5.20
N ILE A 155 5.59 9.13 -5.23
CA ILE A 155 5.34 10.02 -4.08
C ILE A 155 3.83 10.08 -3.80
N LEU A 156 3.00 10.22 -4.84
CA LEU A 156 1.55 10.23 -4.69
C LEU A 156 1.02 8.94 -4.06
N GLU A 157 1.52 7.78 -4.50
CA GLU A 157 1.15 6.48 -3.96
C GLU A 157 1.62 6.30 -2.50
N ALA A 158 2.83 6.76 -2.18
CA ALA A 158 3.37 6.72 -0.82
C ALA A 158 2.52 7.57 0.15
N GLU A 159 2.20 8.80 -0.24
CA GLU A 159 1.31 9.70 0.53
C GLU A 159 -0.09 9.10 0.68
N HIS A 160 -0.66 8.56 -0.40
CA HIS A 160 -1.96 7.91 -0.34
C HIS A 160 -1.97 6.71 0.60
N LEU A 161 -0.92 5.89 0.59
CA LEU A 161 -0.75 4.76 1.50
C LEU A 161 -0.61 5.23 2.95
N GLU A 162 0.13 6.31 3.20
CA GLU A 162 0.27 6.89 4.54
C GLU A 162 -1.07 7.39 5.08
N GLN A 163 -1.84 8.15 4.29
CA GLN A 163 -3.17 8.62 4.70
C GLN A 163 -4.13 7.46 4.95
N LYS A 164 -4.08 6.42 4.11
CA LYS A 164 -4.86 5.20 4.30
C LYS A 164 -4.46 4.48 5.60
N ARG A 165 -3.18 4.39 5.92
CA ARG A 165 -2.68 3.82 7.18
C ARG A 165 -3.22 4.60 8.38
N ASN A 166 -3.17 5.93 8.34
CA ASN A 166 -3.69 6.80 9.40
C ASN A 166 -5.20 6.60 9.60
N SER A 167 -5.97 6.46 8.53
CA SER A 167 -7.41 6.14 8.61
C SER A 167 -7.71 4.75 9.19
N SER A 168 -6.76 3.81 9.13
CA SER A 168 -6.93 2.41 9.58
C SER A 168 -6.54 2.16 11.05
N GLN A 169 -6.16 3.20 11.81
CA GLN A 169 -5.69 3.07 13.19
C GLN A 169 -6.79 2.63 14.18
N THR A 170 -8.08 2.74 13.84
CA THR A 170 -9.21 2.29 14.67
C THR A 170 -9.06 0.85 15.14
N LYS A 171 -8.58 -0.05 14.28
CA LYS A 171 -8.36 -1.46 14.64
C LYS A 171 -7.30 -1.64 15.73
N HIS A 172 -6.26 -0.81 15.73
CA HIS A 172 -5.22 -0.83 16.75
C HIS A 172 -5.79 -0.48 18.12
N PHE A 173 -6.59 0.60 18.20
CA PHE A 173 -7.28 0.97 19.43
C PHE A 173 -8.28 -0.10 19.90
N GLN A 174 -9.08 -0.67 19.00
CA GLN A 174 -10.00 -1.75 19.35
C GLN A 174 -9.27 -2.94 20.00
N GLN A 175 -8.13 -3.36 19.44
CA GLN A 175 -7.33 -4.43 20.02
C GLN A 175 -6.65 -4.01 21.33
N GLN A 176 -6.17 -2.76 21.44
CA GLN A 176 -5.60 -2.25 22.68
C GLN A 176 -6.59 -2.34 23.85
N PHE A 177 -7.83 -1.87 23.65
CA PHE A 177 -8.92 -1.98 24.62
C PHE A 177 -9.15 -3.46 25.00
N LYS A 178 -9.18 -4.33 24.00
CA LYS A 178 -9.34 -5.77 24.17
C LYS A 178 -8.21 -6.45 24.95
N ASN A 179 -6.97 -5.95 24.86
CA ASN A 179 -5.78 -6.59 25.41
C ASN A 179 -5.38 -6.10 26.80
N VAL A 180 -6.08 -5.11 27.38
CA VAL A 180 -5.69 -4.52 28.69
C VAL A 180 -5.55 -5.57 29.79
N SER A 181 -6.41 -6.59 29.79
CA SER A 181 -6.35 -7.70 30.76
C SER A 181 -5.15 -8.63 30.58
N GLU A 182 -4.56 -8.67 29.39
CA GLU A 182 -3.43 -9.54 29.07
C GLU A 182 -2.09 -8.78 29.06
N ASN A 183 -2.12 -7.48 28.77
CA ASN A 183 -0.97 -6.58 28.84
C ASN A 183 -0.66 -6.23 30.30
N MET A 184 -0.12 -7.20 31.05
CA MET A 184 0.16 -7.05 32.49
C MET A 184 1.59 -6.59 32.79
N LEU A 185 2.60 -7.06 32.02
CA LEU A 185 4.01 -6.78 32.28
C LEU A 185 4.67 -6.08 31.08
N PRO A 186 5.42 -4.98 31.28
CA PRO A 186 6.02 -4.22 30.19
C PRO A 186 7.31 -4.87 29.66
N ALA A 187 7.59 -4.69 28.37
CA ALA A 187 8.82 -5.11 27.71
C ALA A 187 10.08 -4.41 28.26
N SER A 188 9.96 -3.26 28.95
CA SER A 188 11.09 -2.60 29.61
C SER A 188 11.77 -3.42 30.71
N LEU A 189 11.15 -4.52 31.15
CA LEU A 189 11.83 -5.52 31.99
C LEU A 189 13.06 -6.14 31.31
N LEU A 190 13.14 -6.08 29.98
CA LEU A 190 14.25 -6.58 29.17
C LEU A 190 15.31 -5.50 28.88
N THR A 191 15.06 -4.23 29.20
CA THR A 191 15.96 -3.12 28.86
C THR A 191 17.36 -3.34 29.44
N ASN A 192 18.38 -3.26 28.58
CA ASN A 192 19.80 -3.42 28.93
C ASN A 192 20.15 -4.72 29.68
N LYS A 193 19.39 -5.80 29.51
CA LYS A 193 19.66 -7.10 30.16
C LYS A 193 20.76 -7.91 29.48
N PHE A 194 21.09 -7.60 28.22
CA PHE A 194 22.01 -8.38 27.39
C PHE A 194 23.13 -7.53 26.79
N THR A 195 23.61 -6.55 27.57
CA THR A 195 24.75 -5.70 27.21
C THR A 195 25.97 -6.53 26.80
N ASP A 196 26.64 -6.12 25.72
CA ASP A 196 27.83 -6.77 25.15
C ASP A 196 27.62 -8.21 24.63
N LYS A 197 26.36 -8.67 24.48
CA LYS A 197 26.04 -9.97 23.90
C LYS A 197 25.68 -9.88 22.41
N THR A 198 25.53 -11.05 21.78
CA THR A 198 25.08 -11.20 20.39
C THR A 198 23.65 -11.76 20.35
N CYS A 199 22.80 -11.16 19.52
CA CYS A 199 21.44 -11.64 19.24
C CYS A 199 21.32 -12.04 17.75
N LEU A 200 20.54 -13.08 17.48
CA LEU A 200 20.05 -13.43 16.15
C LEU A 200 18.56 -13.09 16.05
N VAL A 201 18.21 -12.19 15.14
CA VAL A 201 16.83 -11.91 14.76
C VAL A 201 16.48 -12.71 13.50
N ILE A 202 15.41 -13.50 13.58
CA ILE A 202 14.93 -14.38 12.51
C ILE A 202 13.58 -13.88 12.01
N ALA A 203 13.49 -13.58 10.71
CA ALA A 203 12.27 -13.14 10.03
C ALA A 203 11.81 -14.13 8.93
N GLY A 204 10.70 -13.80 8.26
CA GLY A 204 9.98 -14.69 7.32
C GLY A 204 10.52 -14.79 5.89
N GLY A 205 11.60 -14.10 5.56
CA GLY A 205 12.16 -14.04 4.21
C GLY A 205 12.80 -15.36 3.75
N PRO A 206 12.80 -15.63 2.43
CA PRO A 206 13.38 -16.83 1.82
C PRO A 206 14.81 -17.20 2.27
N SER A 207 15.68 -16.22 2.58
CA SER A 207 17.07 -16.50 2.99
C SER A 207 17.21 -17.22 4.33
N LEU A 208 16.13 -17.36 5.10
CA LEU A 208 16.13 -18.20 6.29
C LEU A 208 16.51 -19.65 5.94
N ASP A 209 16.00 -20.17 4.81
CA ASP A 209 16.23 -21.56 4.39
C ASP A 209 17.72 -21.89 4.24
N ASP A 210 18.52 -20.95 3.74
CA ASP A 210 19.96 -21.12 3.56
C ASP A 210 20.73 -21.21 4.89
N ASN A 211 20.10 -20.82 6.00
CA ASN A 211 20.74 -20.61 7.30
C ASN A 211 20.25 -21.54 8.41
N ILE A 212 19.17 -22.32 8.20
CA ILE A 212 18.61 -23.25 9.21
C ILE A 212 19.67 -24.18 9.81
N ASP A 213 20.46 -24.87 8.99
CA ASP A 213 21.48 -25.81 9.49
C ASP A 213 22.56 -25.11 10.31
N TRP A 214 22.94 -23.89 9.93
CA TRP A 214 23.90 -23.10 10.69
C TRP A 214 23.33 -22.69 12.04
N ILE A 215 22.05 -22.31 12.10
CA ILE A 215 21.36 -21.96 13.34
C ILE A 215 21.32 -23.18 14.28
N LYS A 216 20.97 -24.36 13.77
CA LYS A 216 20.93 -25.62 14.54
C LYS A 216 22.31 -25.94 15.13
N ASN A 217 23.36 -25.88 14.32
CA ASN A 217 24.72 -26.18 14.73
C ASN A 217 25.30 -25.17 15.74
N ASN A 218 24.76 -23.95 15.80
CA ASN A 218 25.24 -22.89 16.67
C ASN A 218 24.24 -22.53 17.79
N ARG A 219 23.17 -23.32 17.98
CA ARG A 219 22.04 -22.97 18.86
C ARG A 219 22.47 -22.54 20.26
N GLN A 220 23.46 -23.21 20.86
CA GLN A 220 23.94 -22.92 22.22
C GLN A 220 24.61 -21.54 22.36
N ASN A 221 25.07 -20.96 21.24
CA ASN A 221 25.74 -19.68 21.20
C ASN A 221 24.84 -18.52 20.78
N LEU A 222 23.55 -18.77 20.51
CA LEU A 222 22.63 -17.79 19.94
C LEU A 222 21.51 -17.44 20.93
N PHE A 223 21.34 -16.15 21.20
CA PHE A 223 20.08 -15.61 21.70
C PHE A 223 19.17 -15.35 20.50
N ILE A 224 17.99 -15.99 20.44
CA ILE A 224 17.14 -15.98 19.24
C ILE A 224 15.86 -15.19 19.50
N ILE A 225 15.67 -14.11 18.74
CA ILE A 225 14.41 -13.40 18.63
C ILE A 225 13.79 -13.76 17.28
N ALA A 226 12.59 -14.30 17.30
CA ALA A 226 11.87 -14.79 16.13
C ALA A 226 10.61 -13.97 15.91
N VAL A 227 10.32 -13.57 14.67
CA VAL A 227 8.97 -13.07 14.35
C VAL A 227 7.97 -14.23 14.45
N SER A 228 6.72 -13.95 14.84
CA SER A 228 5.68 -14.95 15.07
C SER A 228 5.45 -15.88 13.89
N ARG A 229 5.52 -15.35 12.67
CA ARG A 229 5.26 -16.09 11.41
C ARG A 229 6.18 -17.29 11.17
N ILE A 230 7.36 -17.31 11.77
CA ILE A 230 8.33 -18.41 11.59
C ILE A 230 8.43 -19.34 12.79
N ALA A 231 7.68 -19.09 13.87
CA ALA A 231 7.74 -19.87 15.09
C ALA A 231 7.44 -21.37 14.85
N GLY A 232 6.37 -21.69 14.11
CA GLY A 232 6.00 -23.07 13.78
C GLY A 232 7.03 -23.79 12.90
N LYS A 233 7.71 -23.06 12.01
CA LYS A 233 8.81 -23.62 11.21
C LYS A 233 10.02 -23.94 12.07
N LEU A 234 10.44 -22.99 12.92
CA LEU A 234 11.57 -23.20 13.83
C LEU A 234 11.31 -24.38 14.77
N ALA A 235 10.09 -24.52 15.30
CA ALA A 235 9.70 -25.65 16.13
C ALA A 235 9.89 -27.01 15.41
N ARG A 236 9.42 -27.13 14.16
CA ARG A 236 9.58 -28.34 13.34
C ARG A 236 11.06 -28.66 13.05
N GLU A 237 11.91 -27.64 12.97
CA GLU A 237 13.36 -27.80 12.80
C GLU A 237 14.11 -28.07 14.11
N GLY A 238 13.41 -28.16 15.24
CA GLY A 238 14.01 -28.35 16.57
C GLY A 238 14.73 -27.10 17.10
N ILE A 239 14.34 -25.92 16.62
CA ILE A 239 14.88 -24.62 17.05
C ILE A 239 13.83 -23.94 17.93
N THR A 240 14.08 -23.89 19.24
CA THR A 240 13.25 -23.11 20.18
C THR A 240 13.81 -21.68 20.27
N PRO A 241 13.07 -20.62 19.92
CA PRO A 241 13.47 -19.24 20.15
C PRO A 241 13.58 -18.88 21.64
N HIS A 242 14.24 -17.77 21.96
CA HIS A 242 14.13 -17.16 23.28
C HIS A 242 12.89 -16.29 23.38
N ILE A 243 12.67 -15.47 22.34
CA ILE A 243 11.56 -14.54 22.23
C ILE A 243 10.85 -14.76 20.90
N ILE A 244 9.53 -14.77 20.94
CA ILE A 244 8.67 -14.66 19.76
C ILE A 244 8.02 -13.27 19.78
N VAL A 245 8.06 -12.54 18.67
CA VAL A 245 7.52 -11.17 18.54
C VAL A 245 6.32 -11.16 17.60
N SER A 246 5.24 -10.48 17.98
CA SER A 246 4.07 -10.24 17.12
C SER A 246 3.50 -8.84 17.35
N VAL A 247 3.06 -8.17 16.28
CA VAL A 247 2.52 -6.79 16.38
C VAL A 247 1.14 -6.64 15.75
N ASP A 248 0.78 -7.44 14.75
CA ASP A 248 -0.40 -7.19 13.92
C ASP A 248 -1.74 -7.33 14.67
N PRO A 249 -2.67 -6.36 14.51
CA PRO A 249 -3.97 -6.33 15.23
C PRO A 249 -5.07 -7.17 14.58
N TYR A 250 -4.82 -7.76 13.41
CA TYR A 250 -5.84 -8.40 12.60
C TYR A 250 -6.01 -9.88 12.95
N ASP A 251 -7.23 -10.41 12.76
CA ASP A 251 -7.54 -11.80 13.14
C ASP A 251 -6.75 -12.82 12.31
N PHE A 252 -6.46 -12.51 11.03
CA PHE A 252 -5.61 -13.35 10.19
C PHE A 252 -4.22 -13.59 10.81
N SER A 253 -3.74 -12.70 11.69
CA SER A 253 -2.50 -12.89 12.44
C SER A 253 -2.56 -14.15 13.30
N PHE A 254 -3.72 -14.51 13.87
CA PHE A 254 -3.87 -15.79 14.55
C PHE A 254 -3.74 -16.96 13.58
N GLU A 255 -4.45 -16.92 12.45
CA GLU A 255 -4.50 -18.01 11.47
C GLU A 255 -3.13 -18.42 10.92
N VAL A 256 -2.22 -17.45 10.77
CA VAL A 256 -0.88 -17.69 10.22
C VAL A 256 0.19 -17.90 11.28
N ASN A 257 -0.11 -17.60 12.56
CA ASN A 257 0.85 -17.70 13.66
C ASN A 257 0.47 -18.76 14.71
N ARG A 258 -0.70 -19.41 14.61
CA ARG A 258 -1.22 -20.35 15.63
C ARG A 258 -0.26 -21.46 16.05
N ASP A 259 0.64 -21.91 15.17
CA ASP A 259 1.67 -22.91 15.50
C ASP A 259 2.59 -22.45 16.64
N MET A 260 2.70 -21.13 16.87
CA MET A 260 3.44 -20.60 18.01
C MET A 260 2.83 -21.00 19.35
N MET A 261 1.53 -21.32 19.43
CA MET A 261 0.87 -21.72 20.67
C MET A 261 1.52 -22.95 21.30
N ALA A 262 2.08 -23.85 20.50
CA ALA A 262 2.81 -25.03 20.98
C ALA A 262 4.11 -24.68 21.71
N LEU A 263 4.63 -23.45 21.55
CA LEU A 263 5.86 -22.96 22.17
C LEU A 263 5.60 -22.12 23.43
N ALA A 264 4.35 -22.06 23.91
CA ALA A 264 3.95 -21.19 25.02
C ALA A 264 4.73 -21.45 26.32
N SER A 265 5.08 -22.70 26.62
CA SER A 265 5.87 -23.04 27.81
C SER A 265 7.36 -22.71 27.68
N ASP A 266 7.86 -22.59 26.45
CA ASP A 266 9.30 -22.64 26.18
C ASP A 266 9.86 -21.28 25.73
N CYS A 267 9.01 -20.39 25.24
CA CYS A 267 9.39 -19.09 24.67
C CYS A 267 8.73 -17.94 25.44
N LEU A 268 9.39 -16.79 25.45
CA LEU A 268 8.76 -15.54 25.86
C LEU A 268 7.99 -14.94 24.68
N PHE A 269 6.73 -14.54 24.89
CA PHE A 269 6.00 -13.76 23.88
C PHE A 269 6.18 -12.27 24.14
N VAL A 270 6.76 -11.52 23.20
CA VAL A 270 6.77 -10.06 23.26
C VAL A 270 5.80 -9.53 22.21
N ASN A 271 4.81 -8.76 22.65
CA ASN A 271 3.73 -8.31 21.79
C ASN A 271 3.60 -6.79 21.75
N SER A 272 3.15 -6.24 20.62
CA SER A 272 2.61 -4.89 20.64
C SER A 272 1.33 -4.84 21.48
N TYR A 273 1.06 -3.72 22.15
CA TYR A 273 -0.15 -3.51 22.94
C TYR A 273 -1.46 -3.84 22.21
N HIS A 274 -1.47 -3.69 20.88
CA HIS A 274 -2.63 -3.89 20.01
C HIS A 274 -2.58 -5.19 19.19
N VAL A 275 -1.72 -6.15 19.51
CA VAL A 275 -1.69 -7.44 18.80
C VAL A 275 -3.07 -8.10 18.78
N SER A 276 -3.38 -8.97 17.81
CA SER A 276 -4.64 -9.71 17.80
C SER A 276 -4.99 -10.33 19.16
N SER A 277 -6.13 -9.94 19.75
CA SER A 277 -6.58 -10.47 21.04
C SER A 277 -6.84 -11.96 21.01
N ARG A 278 -7.16 -12.54 19.85
CA ARG A 278 -7.31 -14.00 19.67
C ARG A 278 -5.97 -14.72 19.86
N LEU A 279 -4.87 -14.08 19.47
CA LEU A 279 -3.51 -14.60 19.65
C LEU A 279 -3.03 -14.43 21.09
N LEU A 280 -3.05 -13.20 21.62
CA LEU A 280 -2.57 -12.91 22.97
C LEU A 280 -3.44 -13.56 24.06
N GLY A 281 -4.76 -13.51 23.89
CA GLY A 281 -5.72 -13.99 24.89
C GLY A 281 -5.68 -15.49 25.15
N GLN A 282 -4.96 -16.27 24.33
CA GLN A 282 -4.84 -17.74 24.49
C GLN A 282 -3.40 -18.18 24.74
N TRP A 283 -2.45 -17.23 24.85
CA TRP A 283 -1.06 -17.53 25.18
C TRP A 283 -0.94 -17.98 26.63
N GLN A 284 -0.50 -19.23 26.83
CA GLN A 284 -0.36 -19.83 28.16
C GLN A 284 0.95 -19.43 28.86
N GLY A 285 1.93 -18.95 28.08
CA GLY A 285 3.26 -18.59 28.58
C GLY A 285 3.33 -17.20 29.20
N LYS A 286 4.57 -16.80 29.54
CA LYS A 286 4.85 -15.40 29.89
C LYS A 286 4.75 -14.52 28.65
N SER A 287 4.19 -13.32 28.81
CA SER A 287 4.18 -12.28 27.79
C SER A 287 4.64 -10.94 28.35
N LEU A 288 5.23 -10.11 27.49
CA LEU A 288 5.54 -8.71 27.76
C LEU A 288 4.99 -7.84 26.64
N PHE A 289 4.31 -6.75 26.98
CA PHE A 289 3.78 -5.82 25.99
C PHE A 289 4.73 -4.66 25.72
N MET A 290 4.79 -4.19 24.48
CA MET A 290 5.45 -2.96 24.04
C MET A 290 4.45 -1.81 23.98
N ASP A 291 4.98 -0.58 24.10
CA ASP A 291 4.23 0.68 24.10
C ASP A 291 3.28 0.83 25.31
N CYS A 292 2.22 1.62 25.17
CA CYS A 292 1.33 2.00 26.25
C CYS A 292 0.17 1.01 26.45
N LYS A 293 -0.12 0.66 27.71
CA LYS A 293 -1.27 -0.19 28.07
C LYS A 293 -2.61 0.49 27.76
N TYR A 294 -2.73 1.77 28.08
CA TYR A 294 -3.96 2.54 27.91
C TYR A 294 -3.80 3.61 26.82
N PRO A 295 -4.77 3.76 25.90
CA PRO A 295 -4.67 4.69 24.78
C PRO A 295 -4.69 6.17 25.15
N TRP A 296 -5.21 6.53 26.33
CA TRP A 296 -5.20 7.91 26.83
C TRP A 296 -3.94 8.23 27.66
N GLN A 297 -3.01 7.28 27.81
CA GLN A 297 -1.71 7.53 28.45
C GLN A 297 -0.64 7.76 27.38
N LEU A 298 -0.76 8.87 26.65
CA LEU A 298 0.09 9.19 25.50
C LEU A 298 1.48 9.73 25.88
N GLU A 299 1.69 10.13 27.14
CA GLU A 299 2.97 10.62 27.63
C GLU A 299 3.81 9.49 28.25
N ASN A 300 4.89 9.14 27.55
CA ASN A 300 6.08 8.39 27.99
C ASN A 300 5.86 7.38 29.13
N THR A 301 5.18 6.27 28.81
CA THR A 301 5.29 5.06 29.63
C THR A 301 6.74 4.58 29.53
N HIS A 302 7.38 4.20 30.63
CA HIS A 302 8.79 3.76 30.65
C HIS A 302 8.96 2.37 30.02
N ASN A 303 8.31 2.11 28.88
CA ASN A 303 8.26 0.86 28.15
C ASN A 303 9.05 0.97 26.83
N ILE A 304 9.29 -0.17 26.18
CA ILE A 304 9.88 -0.22 24.84
C ILE A 304 8.78 0.04 23.81
N ASN A 305 8.98 0.99 22.90
CA ASN A 305 8.00 1.34 21.86
C ASN A 305 7.97 0.27 20.75
N THR A 306 6.81 0.12 20.11
CA THR A 306 6.67 -0.71 18.91
C THR A 306 7.15 0.08 17.69
N LEU A 307 8.13 -0.45 16.93
CA LEU A 307 8.64 0.20 15.73
C LEU A 307 7.98 -0.36 14.46
N ALA A 308 7.33 0.51 13.70
CA ALA A 308 6.70 0.23 12.40
C ALA A 308 7.74 0.18 11.25
N PRO A 309 7.40 -0.31 10.04
CA PRO A 309 6.12 -0.86 9.61
C PRO A 309 5.97 -2.39 9.73
N THR A 310 7.01 -3.13 10.16
CA THR A 310 6.95 -4.60 10.23
C THR A 310 7.31 -5.17 11.60
N VAL A 311 6.88 -6.41 11.87
CA VAL A 311 7.31 -7.19 13.05
C VAL A 311 8.84 -7.28 13.13
N THR A 312 9.52 -7.36 11.98
CA THR A 312 10.99 -7.38 11.90
C THR A 312 11.59 -6.11 12.47
N ASN A 313 11.07 -4.93 12.09
CA ASN A 313 11.53 -3.65 12.62
C ASN A 313 11.39 -3.59 14.15
N SER A 314 10.21 -3.97 14.67
CA SER A 314 9.99 -4.06 16.12
C SER A 314 10.91 -5.07 16.81
N SER A 315 11.23 -6.20 16.16
CA SER A 315 12.12 -7.23 16.72
C SER A 315 13.57 -6.76 16.81
N VAL A 316 14.05 -6.04 15.78
CA VAL A 316 15.38 -5.43 15.79
C VAL A 316 15.45 -4.31 16.84
N HIS A 317 14.43 -3.44 16.90
CA HIS A 317 14.34 -2.39 17.91
C HIS A 317 14.32 -2.96 19.33
N LEU A 318 13.56 -4.04 19.58
CA LEU A 318 13.57 -4.76 20.84
C LEU A 318 14.98 -5.24 21.19
N ALA A 319 15.70 -5.86 20.25
CA ALA A 319 17.09 -6.28 20.45
C ALA A 319 18.01 -5.10 20.79
N THR A 320 17.87 -3.96 20.10
CA THR A 320 18.60 -2.72 20.44
C THR A 320 18.34 -2.32 21.90
N LYS A 321 17.07 -2.22 22.31
CA LYS A 321 16.70 -1.79 23.68
C LYS A 321 17.08 -2.80 24.75
N MET A 322 17.22 -4.08 24.41
CA MET A 322 17.78 -5.11 25.29
C MET A 322 19.28 -4.95 25.55
N GLY A 323 19.97 -4.09 24.79
CA GLY A 323 21.37 -3.73 24.98
C GLY A 323 22.37 -4.56 24.17
N PHE A 324 21.93 -5.39 23.21
CA PHE A 324 22.85 -6.22 22.42
C PHE A 324 23.85 -5.35 21.64
N SER A 325 25.15 -5.69 21.74
CA SER A 325 26.22 -5.00 20.99
C SER A 325 26.37 -5.50 19.55
N ARG A 326 25.80 -6.66 19.24
CA ARG A 326 25.77 -7.25 17.90
C ARG A 326 24.42 -7.87 17.62
N ILE A 327 23.81 -7.49 16.50
CA ILE A 327 22.52 -8.00 16.04
C ILE A 327 22.71 -8.62 14.65
N ILE A 328 22.55 -9.94 14.58
CA ILE A 328 22.64 -10.73 13.35
C ILE A 328 21.24 -10.95 12.82
N LEU A 329 21.06 -10.81 11.51
CA LEU A 329 19.78 -10.89 10.81
C LEU A 329 19.79 -12.04 9.80
N THR A 330 18.70 -12.80 9.77
CA THR A 330 18.44 -13.83 8.75
C THR A 330 16.95 -13.93 8.45
N GLY A 331 16.57 -14.22 7.20
CA GLY A 331 15.19 -14.07 6.75
C GLY A 331 14.72 -12.60 6.71
N VAL A 332 15.63 -11.64 6.88
CA VAL A 332 15.38 -10.20 6.73
C VAL A 332 15.83 -9.80 5.32
N ASP A 333 15.06 -10.25 4.32
CA ASP A 333 15.39 -10.02 2.92
C ASP A 333 14.91 -8.66 2.42
N LEU A 334 13.68 -8.28 2.78
CA LEU A 334 13.02 -7.03 2.36
C LEU A 334 12.99 -6.80 0.84
N CYS A 335 13.11 -7.89 0.07
CA CYS A 335 12.94 -7.94 -1.37
C CYS A 335 12.56 -9.36 -1.78
N PHE A 336 12.06 -9.51 -3.00
CA PHE A 336 11.72 -10.81 -3.58
C PHE A 336 12.96 -11.50 -4.13
N THR A 337 12.92 -12.83 -4.12
CA THR A 337 13.96 -13.62 -4.78
C THR A 337 13.95 -13.41 -6.30
N ASP A 338 15.05 -13.81 -6.92
CA ASP A 338 15.22 -13.82 -8.38
C ASP A 338 14.07 -14.57 -9.08
N ASP A 339 13.54 -15.63 -8.46
CA ASP A 339 12.47 -16.47 -9.01
C ASP A 339 11.05 -16.06 -8.55
N GLY A 340 10.91 -14.98 -7.76
CA GLY A 340 9.60 -14.43 -7.36
C GLY A 340 9.01 -14.97 -6.05
N PHE A 341 9.75 -15.76 -5.27
CA PHE A 341 9.34 -16.13 -3.91
C PHE A 341 9.46 -14.94 -2.94
N THR A 342 8.44 -14.79 -2.11
CA THR A 342 8.29 -13.70 -1.14
C THR A 342 8.53 -14.13 0.31
N HIS A 343 8.33 -15.43 0.61
CA HIS A 343 8.44 -16.01 1.95
C HIS A 343 9.21 -17.32 1.93
N THR A 344 9.72 -17.72 3.09
CA THR A 344 10.47 -18.98 3.31
C THR A 344 9.64 -20.24 3.05
N LYS A 345 10.32 -21.34 2.68
CA LYS A 345 9.68 -22.63 2.36
C LYS A 345 8.78 -23.14 3.48
N GLY A 346 7.65 -23.74 3.11
CA GLY A 346 6.66 -24.26 4.04
C GLY A 346 5.66 -23.22 4.55
N SER A 347 5.74 -21.98 4.08
CA SER A 347 4.67 -20.98 4.23
C SER A 347 3.57 -21.20 3.20
N VAL A 348 2.39 -20.62 3.44
CA VAL A 348 1.26 -20.66 2.48
C VAL A 348 1.67 -20.09 1.12
N GLU A 349 2.37 -18.95 1.12
CA GLU A 349 2.83 -18.25 -0.08
C GLU A 349 3.82 -19.10 -0.87
N SER A 350 4.84 -19.65 -0.21
CA SER A 350 5.83 -20.49 -0.89
C SER A 350 5.22 -21.78 -1.44
N ASN A 351 4.15 -22.30 -0.84
CA ASN A 351 3.46 -23.51 -1.32
C ASN A 351 2.56 -23.24 -2.55
N ILE A 352 2.03 -22.01 -2.68
CA ILE A 352 1.27 -21.59 -3.87
C ILE A 352 2.22 -21.39 -5.05
N GLY A 353 3.40 -20.82 -4.80
CA GLY A 353 4.45 -20.65 -5.80
C GLY A 353 5.01 -19.22 -5.83
N PRO A 354 5.83 -18.90 -6.84
CA PRO A 354 6.35 -17.55 -7.00
C PRO A 354 5.22 -16.57 -7.37
N ASN A 355 5.25 -15.37 -6.79
CA ASN A 355 4.34 -14.31 -7.19
C ASN A 355 5.08 -13.35 -8.13
N LEU A 356 4.85 -13.54 -9.43
CA LEU A 356 5.49 -12.73 -10.48
C LEU A 356 4.73 -11.45 -10.78
N GLY A 357 3.45 -11.34 -10.40
CA GLY A 357 2.56 -10.22 -10.73
C GLY A 357 2.67 -9.02 -9.81
N ILE A 358 3.46 -9.09 -8.73
CA ILE A 358 3.64 -7.95 -7.82
C ILE A 358 4.39 -6.82 -8.53
N MET A 359 3.76 -5.65 -8.58
CA MET A 359 4.40 -4.40 -8.97
C MET A 359 5.30 -3.92 -7.83
N GLY A 360 6.59 -3.84 -8.11
CA GLY A 360 7.59 -3.44 -7.12
C GLY A 360 8.61 -2.46 -7.67
N GLU A 361 9.46 -1.99 -6.78
CA GLU A 361 10.58 -1.13 -7.08
C GLU A 361 11.89 -1.90 -7.04
N TRP A 362 12.83 -1.52 -7.91
CA TRP A 362 14.14 -2.13 -7.98
C TRP A 362 15.11 -1.53 -6.95
N ILE A 363 15.61 -2.36 -6.03
CA ILE A 363 16.66 -2.04 -5.07
C ILE A 363 17.92 -2.86 -5.31
N ASP A 364 19.03 -2.44 -4.71
CA ASP A 364 20.28 -3.22 -4.74
C ASP A 364 20.34 -4.21 -3.57
N THR A 365 20.85 -5.41 -3.84
CA THR A 365 21.16 -6.43 -2.84
C THR A 365 22.61 -6.32 -2.37
N TYR A 366 22.96 -6.97 -1.25
CA TYR A 366 24.37 -7.04 -0.81
C TYR A 366 25.28 -7.73 -1.84
N GLY A 367 24.73 -8.59 -2.69
CA GLY A 367 25.43 -9.26 -3.80
C GLY A 367 25.63 -8.40 -5.04
N GLY A 368 25.17 -7.16 -5.05
CA GLY A 368 25.28 -6.25 -6.21
C GLY A 368 24.30 -6.57 -7.35
N LYS A 369 23.30 -7.43 -7.11
CA LYS A 369 22.17 -7.66 -8.02
C LYS A 369 21.02 -6.71 -7.69
N ARG A 370 20.17 -6.43 -8.68
CA ARG A 370 18.89 -5.74 -8.45
C ARG A 370 17.81 -6.75 -8.06
N ALA A 371 16.98 -6.40 -7.08
CA ALA A 371 15.83 -7.18 -6.65
C ALA A 371 14.61 -6.26 -6.51
N GLU A 372 13.42 -6.83 -6.62
CA GLU A 372 12.17 -6.07 -6.49
C GLU A 372 11.72 -6.05 -5.05
N THR A 373 11.16 -4.93 -4.62
CA THR A 373 10.56 -4.75 -3.31
C THR A 373 9.27 -3.95 -3.42
N VAL A 374 8.37 -4.08 -2.45
CA VAL A 374 7.14 -3.26 -2.39
C VAL A 374 7.33 -2.09 -1.46
N SER A 375 6.52 -1.04 -1.60
CA SER A 375 6.63 0.19 -0.81
C SER A 375 6.65 -0.05 0.70
N GLN A 376 5.89 -1.04 1.20
CA GLN A 376 5.92 -1.40 2.62
C GLN A 376 7.28 -1.94 3.08
N LEU A 377 7.93 -2.78 2.27
CA LEU A 377 9.25 -3.33 2.58
C LEU A 377 10.35 -2.27 2.39
N ARG A 378 10.16 -1.33 1.45
CA ARG A 378 11.02 -0.16 1.29
C ARG A 378 11.01 0.72 2.54
N MET A 379 9.84 1.06 3.06
CA MET A 379 9.70 1.76 4.36
C MET A 379 10.33 0.96 5.50
N ALA A 380 10.23 -0.38 5.48
CA ALA A 380 10.89 -1.22 6.47
C ALA A 380 12.43 -1.14 6.39
N MET A 381 13.01 -1.03 5.19
CA MET A 381 14.44 -0.81 4.99
C MET A 381 14.88 0.54 5.56
N GLU A 382 14.12 1.60 5.30
CA GLU A 382 14.40 2.95 5.78
C GLU A 382 14.36 3.01 7.31
N ALA A 383 13.35 2.43 7.94
CA ALA A 383 13.25 2.33 9.40
C ALA A 383 14.40 1.50 10.02
N LEU A 384 14.90 0.45 9.35
CA LEU A 384 16.07 -0.28 9.81
C LEU A 384 17.38 0.52 9.65
N ALA A 385 17.50 1.29 8.57
CA ALA A 385 18.64 2.17 8.35
C ALA A 385 18.68 3.29 9.41
N GLU A 386 17.53 3.87 9.73
CA GLU A 386 17.39 4.85 10.81
C GLU A 386 17.75 4.23 12.19
N GLU A 387 17.24 3.03 12.49
CA GLU A 387 17.57 2.31 13.72
C GLU A 387 19.09 2.05 13.83
N ALA A 388 19.74 1.63 12.74
CA ALA A 388 21.19 1.42 12.71
C ALA A 388 21.98 2.73 12.88
N SER A 389 21.53 3.80 12.21
CA SER A 389 22.13 5.14 12.30
C SER A 389 22.05 5.73 13.71
N ASN A 390 20.91 5.53 14.38
CA ASN A 390 20.68 5.98 15.76
C ASN A 390 21.46 5.15 16.80
N ASN A 391 21.98 3.98 16.43
CA ASN A 391 22.70 3.08 17.33
C ASN A 391 24.06 2.65 16.73
N PRO A 392 25.00 3.59 16.47
CA PRO A 392 26.24 3.30 15.74
C PRO A 392 27.24 2.43 16.52
N HIS A 393 26.99 2.19 17.81
CA HIS A 393 27.77 1.32 18.67
C HIS A 393 27.38 -0.17 18.54
N ILE A 394 26.26 -0.47 17.87
CA ILE A 394 25.78 -1.82 17.63
C ILE A 394 26.24 -2.29 16.25
N GLU A 395 26.81 -3.48 16.19
CA GLU A 395 27.18 -4.12 14.93
C GLU A 395 25.96 -4.86 14.33
N PHE A 396 25.33 -4.27 13.32
CA PHE A 396 24.25 -4.89 12.57
C PHE A 396 24.80 -5.71 11.38
N ILE A 397 24.42 -6.99 11.31
CA ILE A 397 24.93 -7.93 10.31
C ILE A 397 23.77 -8.66 9.64
N ASN A 398 23.68 -8.66 8.32
CA ASN A 398 22.81 -9.56 7.57
C ASN A 398 23.61 -10.76 7.03
N LEU A 399 23.06 -11.97 7.16
CA LEU A 399 23.69 -13.21 6.67
C LEU A 399 23.41 -13.49 5.19
N SER A 400 22.45 -12.79 4.59
CA SER A 400 21.99 -13.05 3.23
C SER A 400 22.64 -12.11 2.22
N LEU A 401 23.27 -12.69 1.19
CA LEU A 401 23.85 -11.92 0.08
C LEU A 401 22.75 -11.39 -0.86
N ASN A 402 21.62 -12.10 -0.95
CA ASN A 402 20.51 -11.75 -1.83
C ASN A 402 19.47 -10.84 -1.15
N ALA A 403 19.67 -10.49 0.13
CA ALA A 403 18.83 -9.53 0.82
C ALA A 403 19.08 -8.10 0.32
N ALA A 404 18.08 -7.25 0.46
CA ALA A 404 18.17 -5.83 0.18
C ALA A 404 19.30 -5.19 1.00
N LYS A 405 20.09 -4.34 0.34
CA LYS A 405 21.17 -3.60 0.95
C LYS A 405 20.59 -2.44 1.76
N ILE A 406 20.95 -2.37 3.04
CA ILE A 406 20.45 -1.35 3.97
C ILE A 406 21.63 -0.58 4.52
N GLU A 407 21.54 0.74 4.55
CA GLU A 407 22.57 1.59 5.13
C GLU A 407 22.72 1.31 6.63
N GLY A 408 23.96 1.31 7.13
CA GLY A 408 24.27 0.95 8.53
C GLY A 408 24.27 -0.55 8.84
N ILE A 409 23.81 -1.41 7.93
CA ILE A 409 23.79 -2.88 8.11
C ILE A 409 24.78 -3.53 7.12
N SER A 410 25.67 -4.38 7.63
CA SER A 410 26.72 -5.01 6.82
C SER A 410 26.38 -6.46 6.48
N TYR A 411 26.75 -6.92 5.28
CA TYR A 411 26.74 -8.36 4.99
C TYR A 411 27.98 -9.04 5.58
N LYS A 412 27.81 -10.20 6.23
CA LYS A 412 28.92 -11.10 6.56
C LYS A 412 28.59 -12.54 6.26
N ASN A 413 29.56 -13.25 5.69
CA ASN A 413 29.43 -14.69 5.51
C ASN A 413 29.46 -15.39 6.87
N LYS A 414 28.51 -16.30 7.11
CA LYS A 414 28.40 -17.05 8.38
C LYS A 414 29.66 -17.82 8.80
N LYS A 415 30.53 -18.19 7.86
CA LYS A 415 31.83 -18.84 8.15
C LYS A 415 32.86 -17.90 8.79
N GLN A 416 32.67 -16.59 8.67
CA GLN A 416 33.56 -15.56 9.20
C GLN A 416 33.11 -15.06 10.58
N LEU A 417 31.98 -15.56 11.10
CA LEU A 417 31.44 -15.13 12.37
C LEU A 417 32.05 -15.90 13.52
N SER A 418 32.63 -15.17 14.47
CA SER A 418 32.98 -15.69 15.78
C SER A 418 31.85 -15.39 16.76
N LEU A 419 31.14 -16.43 17.20
CA LEU A 419 30.07 -16.32 18.18
C LEU A 419 30.64 -16.51 19.59
N THR A 420 30.23 -15.64 20.51
CA THR A 420 30.37 -15.88 21.95
C THR A 420 29.13 -16.58 22.47
N PRO A 421 29.24 -17.46 23.48
CA PRO A 421 28.07 -18.09 24.08
C PRO A 421 27.04 -17.06 24.57
N SER A 422 25.75 -17.31 24.31
CA SER A 422 24.64 -16.48 24.78
C SER A 422 24.58 -16.42 26.31
N GLU A 423 25.04 -17.48 26.99
CA GLU A 423 24.99 -17.69 28.45
C GLU A 423 23.57 -17.69 29.05
N CYS A 424 22.54 -17.57 28.21
CA CYS A 424 21.13 -17.63 28.59
C CYS A 424 20.39 -18.58 27.64
N SER A 425 19.69 -19.57 28.17
CA SER A 425 18.73 -20.43 27.47
C SER A 425 17.32 -19.83 27.52
N PRO A 426 16.38 -20.27 26.66
CA PRO A 426 14.98 -19.81 26.73
C PRO A 426 14.35 -20.00 28.12
N ALA A 427 14.56 -21.16 28.74
CA ALA A 427 14.08 -21.42 30.10
C ALA A 427 14.72 -20.51 31.16
N GLN A 428 16.02 -20.17 31.02
CA GLN A 428 16.68 -19.22 31.92
C GLN A 428 16.11 -17.82 31.78
N LEU A 429 15.83 -17.34 30.56
CA LEU A 429 15.16 -16.07 30.32
C LEU A 429 13.79 -16.03 31.01
N LEU A 430 12.97 -17.06 30.82
CA LEU A 430 11.66 -17.17 31.45
C LEU A 430 11.75 -17.14 32.97
N ASN A 431 12.73 -17.82 33.56
CA ASN A 431 12.94 -17.86 35.01
C ASN A 431 13.43 -16.51 35.59
N GLN A 432 14.14 -15.70 34.81
CA GLN A 432 14.61 -14.38 35.23
C GLN A 432 13.50 -13.32 35.26
N LEU A 433 12.41 -13.54 34.52
CA LEU A 433 11.28 -12.62 34.47
C LEU A 433 10.34 -12.82 35.67
N PRO A 434 9.74 -11.74 36.20
CA PRO A 434 8.73 -11.86 37.25
C PRO A 434 7.54 -12.70 36.77
N SER A 435 6.90 -13.39 37.70
CA SER A 435 5.61 -14.05 37.50
C SER A 435 4.61 -13.39 38.43
N LEU A 436 3.44 -13.01 37.91
CA LEU A 436 2.36 -12.48 38.72
C LEU A 436 1.55 -13.63 39.35
N SER A 437 1.38 -13.59 40.67
CA SER A 437 0.45 -14.42 41.42
C SER A 437 -1.00 -14.13 41.03
N LEU A 438 -1.92 -15.04 41.38
CA LEU A 438 -3.35 -14.87 41.10
C LEU A 438 -3.91 -13.57 41.72
N GLU A 439 -3.50 -13.23 42.94
CA GLU A 439 -3.94 -12.00 43.60
C GLU A 439 -3.35 -10.74 42.95
N GLU A 440 -2.10 -10.76 42.49
CA GLU A 440 -1.53 -9.63 41.73
C GLU A 440 -2.25 -9.43 40.40
N ARG A 441 -2.53 -10.52 39.65
CA ARG A 441 -3.31 -10.47 38.41
C ARG A 441 -4.71 -9.91 38.63
N LYS A 442 -5.37 -10.34 39.71
CA LYS A 442 -6.69 -9.85 40.12
C LYS A 442 -6.64 -8.36 40.47
N GLN A 443 -5.62 -7.92 41.21
CA GLN A 443 -5.45 -6.51 41.56
C GLN A 443 -5.20 -5.64 40.32
N GLU A 444 -4.42 -6.12 39.34
CA GLU A 444 -4.21 -5.42 38.07
C GLU A 444 -5.50 -5.29 37.24
N ASN A 445 -6.33 -6.32 37.21
CA ASN A 445 -7.64 -6.26 36.56
C ASN A 445 -8.58 -5.27 37.27
N LEU A 446 -8.60 -5.24 38.61
CA LEU A 446 -9.37 -4.26 39.39
C LEU A 446 -8.87 -2.82 39.17
N ASN A 447 -7.56 -2.62 39.06
CA ASN A 447 -6.97 -1.32 38.73
C ASN A 447 -7.42 -0.88 37.33
N SER A 448 -7.39 -1.80 36.36
CA SER A 448 -7.87 -1.54 35.00
C SER A 448 -9.37 -1.18 35.00
N GLN A 449 -10.21 -1.86 35.78
CA GLN A 449 -11.63 -1.50 35.91
C GLN A 449 -11.82 -0.07 36.45
N LYS A 450 -10.99 0.38 37.40
CA LYS A 450 -11.06 1.76 37.90
C LYS A 450 -10.68 2.78 36.82
N GLU A 451 -9.64 2.51 36.04
CA GLU A 451 -9.22 3.37 34.94
C GLU A 451 -10.29 3.47 33.85
N PHE A 452 -10.93 2.36 33.49
CA PHE A 452 -12.01 2.35 32.51
C PHE A 452 -13.29 3.01 33.01
N ASN A 453 -13.60 2.95 34.32
CA ASN A 453 -14.72 3.71 34.89
C ASN A 453 -14.47 5.23 34.78
N ARG A 454 -13.24 5.68 35.05
CA ARG A 454 -12.86 7.09 34.84
C ARG A 454 -13.01 7.50 33.37
N LEU A 455 -12.55 6.65 32.45
CA LEU A 455 -12.73 6.91 31.02
C LEU A 455 -14.22 7.02 30.64
N ILE A 456 -15.06 6.09 31.12
CA ILE A 456 -16.51 6.10 30.88
C ILE A 456 -17.14 7.40 31.36
N ASP A 457 -16.80 7.84 32.58
CA ASP A 457 -17.29 9.09 33.14
C ASP A 457 -16.86 10.30 32.28
N THR A 458 -15.58 10.35 31.89
CA THR A 458 -15.05 11.43 31.03
C THR A 458 -15.68 11.43 29.64
N LEU A 459 -15.84 10.28 28.99
CA LEU A 459 -16.48 10.17 27.67
C LEU A 459 -17.95 10.62 27.75
N THR A 460 -18.66 10.25 28.81
CA THR A 460 -20.04 10.67 29.05
C THR A 460 -20.15 12.19 29.22
N ASP A 461 -19.23 12.79 30.00
CA ASP A 461 -19.15 14.25 30.14
C ASP A 461 -18.87 14.94 28.78
N ILE A 462 -17.92 14.42 27.98
CA ILE A 462 -17.60 14.96 26.65
C ILE A 462 -18.80 14.86 25.69
N ILE A 463 -19.56 13.75 25.72
CA ILE A 463 -20.79 13.59 24.92
C ILE A 463 -21.80 14.68 25.29
N ASN A 464 -22.06 14.88 26.58
CA ASN A 464 -23.00 15.89 27.07
C ASN A 464 -22.53 17.32 26.74
N LEU A 465 -21.23 17.59 26.89
CA LEU A 465 -20.63 18.87 26.52
C LEU A 465 -20.76 19.16 25.02
N SER A 466 -20.55 18.14 24.19
CA SER A 466 -20.65 18.24 22.73
C SER A 466 -22.09 18.49 22.27
N ASP A 467 -23.08 17.87 22.92
CA ASP A 467 -24.50 18.14 22.69
C ASP A 467 -24.86 19.58 23.08
N ASN A 468 -24.43 20.03 24.26
CA ASN A 468 -24.65 21.40 24.71
C ASN A 468 -24.02 22.43 23.74
N ALA A 469 -22.80 22.19 23.27
CA ALA A 469 -22.14 23.06 22.31
C ALA A 469 -22.87 23.08 20.97
N SER A 470 -23.29 21.92 20.46
CA SER A 470 -24.06 21.81 19.21
C SER A 470 -25.39 22.56 19.28
N ASP A 471 -26.10 22.49 20.42
CA ASP A 471 -27.36 23.21 20.61
C ASP A 471 -27.15 24.72 20.75
N LEU A 472 -26.08 25.16 21.43
CA LEU A 472 -25.70 26.58 21.49
C LEU A 472 -25.34 27.10 20.09
N SER A 473 -24.60 26.33 19.29
CA SER A 473 -24.25 26.68 17.91
C SER A 473 -25.48 26.78 16.99
N LYS A 474 -26.46 25.88 17.14
CA LYS A 474 -27.74 25.98 16.40
C LYS A 474 -28.53 27.23 16.79
N GLN A 475 -28.56 27.57 18.09
CA GLN A 475 -29.26 28.76 18.56
C GLN A 475 -28.64 30.06 18.00
N LEU A 476 -27.33 30.10 17.78
CA LEU A 476 -26.63 31.25 17.18
C LEU A 476 -27.11 31.57 15.75
N GLN A 477 -27.77 30.64 15.06
CA GLN A 477 -28.35 30.88 13.74
C GLN A 477 -29.66 31.68 13.78
N ASN A 478 -30.22 31.97 14.96
CA ASN A 478 -31.43 32.75 15.10
C ASN A 478 -31.15 34.25 14.83
N PRO A 479 -31.72 34.85 13.78
CA PRO A 479 -31.46 36.25 13.41
C PRO A 479 -32.02 37.27 14.42
N LEU A 480 -32.81 36.83 15.40
CA LEU A 480 -33.44 37.68 16.41
C LEU A 480 -32.59 37.88 17.68
N LEU A 481 -31.40 37.27 17.77
CA LEU A 481 -30.54 37.39 18.94
C LEU A 481 -29.86 38.76 19.02
N SER A 482 -29.81 39.33 20.24
CA SER A 482 -29.04 40.55 20.50
C SER A 482 -27.53 40.28 20.51
N PRO A 483 -26.67 41.28 20.22
CA PRO A 483 -25.21 41.12 20.27
C PRO A 483 -24.68 40.58 21.61
N ASN A 484 -25.32 40.96 22.73
CA ASN A 484 -24.94 40.47 24.06
C ASN A 484 -25.29 38.98 24.25
N GLU A 485 -26.43 38.53 23.74
CA GLU A 485 -26.82 37.11 23.78
C GLU A 485 -25.91 36.25 22.89
N ILE A 486 -25.50 36.78 21.74
CA ILE A 486 -24.52 36.12 20.84
C ILE A 486 -23.19 35.93 21.60
N GLN A 487 -22.63 36.99 22.18
CA GLN A 487 -21.36 36.92 22.92
C GLN A 487 -21.44 35.94 24.09
N GLN A 488 -22.52 35.96 24.88
CA GLN A 488 -22.69 35.03 26.00
C GLN A 488 -22.71 33.56 25.57
N LYS A 489 -23.30 33.25 24.40
CA LYS A 489 -23.31 31.89 23.86
C LYS A 489 -21.93 31.48 23.37
N ILE A 490 -21.19 32.38 22.70
CA ILE A 490 -19.80 32.15 22.27
C ILE A 490 -18.91 31.86 23.50
N ASP A 491 -18.97 32.69 24.54
CA ASP A 491 -18.19 32.48 25.77
C ASP A 491 -18.48 31.13 26.45
N ARG A 492 -19.70 30.61 26.31
CA ARG A 492 -20.08 29.27 26.82
C ARG A 492 -19.49 28.16 25.96
N ILE A 493 -19.50 28.31 24.63
CA ILE A 493 -18.86 27.37 23.71
C ILE A 493 -17.35 27.33 23.98
N ASP A 494 -16.68 28.47 24.16
CA ASP A 494 -15.25 28.53 24.47
C ASP A 494 -14.90 27.83 25.79
N LYS A 495 -15.76 27.97 26.81
CA LYS A 495 -15.61 27.22 28.08
C LYS A 495 -15.77 25.72 27.89
N ILE A 496 -16.71 25.29 27.04
CA ILE A 496 -16.90 23.88 26.70
C ILE A 496 -15.66 23.36 25.98
N ASP A 497 -15.16 24.09 24.98
CA ASP A 497 -13.98 23.71 24.22
C ASP A 497 -12.75 23.57 25.13
N LYS A 498 -12.55 24.53 26.03
CA LYS A 498 -11.50 24.46 27.05
C LYS A 498 -11.60 23.21 27.93
N LYS A 499 -12.82 22.87 28.37
CA LYS A 499 -13.05 21.67 29.21
C LYS A 499 -12.76 20.37 28.43
N ILE A 500 -13.14 20.31 27.15
CA ILE A 500 -12.85 19.14 26.31
C ILE A 500 -11.35 19.05 26.01
N ASN A 501 -10.74 20.10 25.46
CA ASN A 501 -9.39 20.02 24.90
C ASN A 501 -8.25 20.26 25.89
N GLN A 502 -8.49 20.98 26.99
CA GLN A 502 -7.45 21.29 27.98
C GLN A 502 -7.59 20.44 29.25
N GLU A 503 -8.79 20.41 29.85
CA GLU A 503 -9.00 19.66 31.10
C GLU A 503 -9.04 18.14 30.86
N ASN A 504 -9.61 17.71 29.73
CA ASN A 504 -9.67 16.30 29.30
C ASN A 504 -8.71 16.00 28.13
N SER A 505 -7.56 16.68 28.07
CA SER A 505 -6.65 16.67 26.91
C SER A 505 -6.25 15.27 26.43
N SER A 506 -5.97 14.34 27.34
CA SER A 506 -5.60 12.96 27.00
C SER A 506 -6.72 12.19 26.29
N VAL A 507 -7.95 12.30 26.80
CA VAL A 507 -9.13 11.66 26.21
C VAL A 507 -9.54 12.37 24.91
N ALA A 508 -9.39 13.70 24.83
CA ALA A 508 -9.61 14.45 23.60
C ALA A 508 -8.62 14.04 22.49
N THR A 509 -7.35 13.82 22.83
CA THR A 509 -6.36 13.32 21.87
C THR A 509 -6.69 11.90 21.42
N LEU A 510 -7.12 11.02 22.33
CA LEU A 510 -7.64 9.70 21.97
C LEU A 510 -8.84 9.79 21.02
N ILE A 511 -9.81 10.65 21.30
CA ILE A 511 -10.98 10.87 20.43
C ILE A 511 -10.54 11.30 19.02
N LYS A 512 -9.61 12.25 18.91
CA LYS A 512 -9.11 12.72 17.60
C LYS A 512 -8.31 11.64 16.86
N ALA A 513 -7.48 10.88 17.57
CA ALA A 513 -6.68 9.81 16.97
C ALA A 513 -7.53 8.62 16.51
N TYR A 514 -8.50 8.20 17.33
CA TYR A 514 -9.43 7.13 16.97
C TYR A 514 -10.35 7.57 15.82
N GLY A 515 -10.89 8.79 15.91
CA GLY A 515 -11.84 9.35 14.95
C GLY A 515 -11.19 10.09 13.79
N PHE A 516 -9.95 9.76 13.42
CA PHE A 516 -9.20 10.52 12.42
C PHE A 516 -10.01 10.71 11.12
N ALA A 517 -10.72 9.68 10.67
CA ALA A 517 -11.58 9.76 9.50
C ALA A 517 -12.77 10.72 9.68
N GLU A 518 -13.47 10.65 10.82
CA GLU A 518 -14.58 11.54 11.17
C GLU A 518 -14.14 13.01 11.27
N PHE A 519 -12.99 13.26 11.90
CA PHE A 519 -12.43 14.62 12.00
C PHE A 519 -11.92 15.14 10.65
N SER A 520 -11.43 14.25 9.80
CA SER A 520 -10.93 14.62 8.47
C SER A 520 -12.03 14.96 7.46
N ALA A 521 -13.25 14.44 7.66
CA ALA A 521 -14.38 14.68 6.75
C ALA A 521 -14.70 16.18 6.59
N PHE A 522 -14.53 16.99 7.64
CA PHE A 522 -14.78 18.43 7.61
C PHE A 522 -13.50 19.29 7.54
N LEU A 523 -12.30 18.70 7.48
CA LEU A 523 -11.11 19.45 7.07
C LEU A 523 -11.37 20.02 5.67
N THR A 524 -11.21 21.33 5.52
CA THR A 524 -11.58 22.03 4.28
C THR A 524 -10.32 22.37 3.49
N THR A 525 -10.46 22.24 2.18
CA THR A 525 -9.50 22.64 1.14
C THR A 525 -9.55 24.15 0.86
N LYS A 526 -10.51 24.87 1.47
CA LYS A 526 -10.74 26.31 1.32
C LYS A 526 -10.03 27.09 2.42
N ASN A 527 -9.34 28.16 2.03
CA ASN A 527 -8.74 29.10 2.97
C ASN A 527 -9.81 29.67 3.92
N THR A 528 -9.42 29.93 5.17
CA THR A 528 -10.30 30.47 6.21
C THR A 528 -10.92 31.82 5.84
N ASP A 529 -10.25 32.57 4.96
CA ASP A 529 -10.69 33.89 4.49
C ASP A 529 -11.91 33.80 3.55
N ASP A 530 -12.20 32.63 2.98
CA ASP A 530 -13.37 32.38 2.12
C ASP A 530 -14.62 31.96 2.90
N TRP A 531 -14.55 31.87 4.24
CA TRP A 531 -15.64 31.35 5.05
C TRP A 531 -16.62 32.46 5.44
N ASP A 532 -17.88 32.30 5.05
CA ASP A 532 -18.95 33.12 5.60
C ASP A 532 -19.34 32.65 7.02
N ALA A 533 -20.13 33.46 7.72
CA ALA A 533 -20.58 33.15 9.08
C ALA A 533 -21.35 31.81 9.16
N ASN A 534 -22.12 31.46 8.12
CA ASN A 534 -22.85 30.19 8.09
C ASN A 534 -21.90 29.00 7.97
N HIS A 535 -20.82 29.14 7.21
CA HIS A 535 -19.78 28.12 7.07
C HIS A 535 -19.04 27.88 8.38
N ILE A 536 -18.66 28.96 9.08
CA ILE A 536 -18.05 28.87 10.43
C ILE A 536 -18.97 28.12 11.38
N HIS A 537 -20.27 28.47 11.43
CA HIS A 537 -21.24 27.80 12.29
C HIS A 537 -21.41 26.32 11.95
N LEU A 538 -21.48 25.99 10.65
CA LEU A 538 -21.57 24.60 10.20
C LEU A 538 -20.34 23.79 10.61
N MET A 539 -19.14 24.36 10.49
CA MET A 539 -17.89 23.71 10.93
C MET A 539 -17.87 23.48 12.44
N THR A 540 -18.30 24.44 13.25
CA THR A 540 -18.42 24.26 14.71
C THR A 540 -19.39 23.13 15.06
N ILE A 541 -20.55 23.06 14.41
CA ILE A 541 -21.53 21.97 14.64
C ILE A 541 -20.92 20.62 14.25
N ASN A 542 -20.26 20.53 13.10
CA ASN A 542 -19.64 19.30 12.63
C ASN A 542 -18.53 18.82 13.57
N TYR A 543 -17.72 19.75 14.09
CA TYR A 543 -16.67 19.45 15.05
C TYR A 543 -17.19 18.80 16.33
N TYR A 544 -18.22 19.36 16.97
CA TYR A 544 -18.81 18.76 18.17
C TYR A 544 -19.61 17.50 17.87
N GLN A 545 -20.23 17.39 16.70
CA GLN A 545 -20.87 16.15 16.25
C GLN A 545 -19.85 15.02 16.06
N ALA A 546 -18.65 15.31 15.53
CA ALA A 546 -17.56 14.34 15.41
C ALA A 546 -17.09 13.88 16.80
N PHE A 547 -16.84 14.82 17.72
CA PHE A 547 -16.52 14.51 19.12
C PHE A 547 -17.56 13.59 19.76
N LYS A 548 -18.85 13.93 19.67
CA LYS A 548 -19.94 13.10 20.20
C LYS A 548 -19.94 11.70 19.60
N THR A 549 -19.86 11.61 18.27
CA THR A 549 -19.94 10.34 17.54
C THR A 549 -18.81 9.41 17.97
N VAL A 550 -17.58 9.92 17.96
CA VAL A 550 -16.39 9.14 18.29
C VAL A 550 -16.35 8.80 19.79
N ALA A 551 -16.69 9.75 20.66
CA ALA A 551 -16.78 9.48 22.10
C ALA A 551 -17.82 8.39 22.41
N THR A 552 -18.94 8.34 21.68
CA THR A 552 -19.96 7.28 21.82
C THR A 552 -19.42 5.92 21.39
N GLN A 553 -18.63 5.85 20.31
CA GLN A 553 -17.99 4.62 19.87
C GLN A 553 -16.95 4.13 20.90
N LEU A 554 -16.10 5.02 21.41
CA LEU A 554 -15.13 4.70 22.47
C LEU A 554 -15.83 4.29 23.77
N LEU A 555 -16.98 4.89 24.10
CA LEU A 555 -17.77 4.53 25.28
C LEU A 555 -18.25 3.08 25.19
N LYS A 556 -18.71 2.65 24.00
CA LYS A 556 -19.04 1.24 23.74
C LYS A 556 -17.83 0.32 23.97
N LEU A 557 -16.67 0.65 23.41
CA LEU A 557 -15.44 -0.14 23.61
C LEU A 557 -15.02 -0.20 25.09
N ALA A 558 -15.19 0.90 25.83
CA ALA A 558 -14.90 0.96 27.25
C ALA A 558 -15.83 0.04 28.06
N HIS A 559 -17.12 -0.01 27.73
CA HIS A 559 -18.07 -0.95 28.33
C HIS A 559 -17.74 -2.41 27.98
N ASP A 560 -17.43 -2.70 26.71
CA ASP A 560 -17.01 -4.04 26.29
C ASP A 560 -15.75 -4.49 27.06
N THR A 561 -14.83 -3.56 27.32
CA THR A 561 -13.62 -3.83 28.12
C THR A 561 -13.95 -4.10 29.59
N GLN A 562 -14.91 -3.38 30.19
CA GLN A 562 -15.40 -3.66 31.56
C GLN A 562 -16.01 -5.07 31.68
N ILE A 563 -16.77 -5.50 30.67
CA ILE A 563 -17.34 -6.85 30.59
C ILE A 563 -16.19 -7.87 30.55
N ARG A 564 -15.22 -7.68 29.65
CA ARG A 564 -14.03 -8.54 29.57
C ARG A 564 -13.28 -8.62 30.90
N LEU A 565 -12.98 -7.49 31.54
CA LEU A 565 -12.30 -7.45 32.84
C LEU A 565 -13.08 -8.22 33.92
N SER A 566 -14.41 -8.13 33.90
CA SER A 566 -15.28 -8.88 34.82
C SER A 566 -15.18 -10.39 34.59
N HIS A 567 -15.18 -10.85 33.34
CA HIS A 567 -14.94 -12.26 33.02
C HIS A 567 -13.53 -12.72 33.42
N ARG A 568 -12.50 -11.87 33.29
CA ARG A 568 -11.15 -12.20 33.75
C ARG A 568 -11.04 -12.30 35.27
N LEU A 569 -11.81 -11.51 36.00
CA LEU A 569 -11.91 -11.65 37.46
C LEU A 569 -12.67 -12.92 37.85
N ASN A 570 -13.74 -13.28 37.11
CA ASN A 570 -14.45 -14.55 37.27
C ASN A 570 -13.52 -15.75 37.00
N GLU A 571 -12.71 -15.67 35.93
CA GLU A 571 -11.72 -16.69 35.56
C GLU A 571 -10.65 -16.90 36.64
N LEU A 572 -10.29 -15.89 37.43
CA LEU A 572 -9.33 -16.00 38.54
C LEU A 572 -9.98 -16.43 39.87
N SER A 573 -11.31 -16.56 39.92
CA SER A 573 -12.06 -16.83 41.14
C SER A 573 -12.06 -18.32 41.50
N PRO A 574 -11.91 -18.70 42.78
CA PRO A 574 -12.06 -20.09 43.20
C PRO A 574 -13.47 -20.65 43.01
N ASN A 575 -14.47 -19.80 42.72
CA ASN A 575 -15.85 -20.16 42.40
C ASN A 575 -16.21 -19.78 40.95
N ALA A 576 -15.26 -19.87 40.02
CA ALA A 576 -15.43 -19.50 38.63
C ALA A 576 -16.65 -20.20 37.99
N ASN A 577 -17.49 -19.43 37.30
CA ASN A 577 -18.61 -19.98 36.52
C ASN A 577 -18.12 -20.43 35.14
N LEU A 578 -17.72 -21.69 35.00
CA LEU A 578 -17.10 -22.16 33.75
C LEU A 578 -18.05 -22.15 32.57
N GLN A 579 -19.36 -22.34 32.77
CA GLN A 579 -20.33 -22.28 31.69
C GLN A 579 -20.32 -20.89 31.03
N GLU A 580 -20.50 -19.85 31.83
CA GLU A 580 -20.45 -18.45 31.39
C GLU A 580 -19.10 -18.09 30.76
N LEU A 581 -17.99 -18.55 31.36
CA LEU A 581 -16.65 -18.32 30.80
C LEU A 581 -16.47 -18.97 29.43
N THR A 582 -16.93 -20.21 29.24
CA THR A 582 -16.81 -20.89 27.94
C THR A 582 -17.70 -20.28 26.86
N GLU A 583 -18.89 -19.79 27.21
CA GLU A 583 -19.74 -19.01 26.29
C GLU A 583 -19.00 -17.75 25.84
N PHE A 584 -18.45 -16.99 26.77
CA PHE A 584 -17.66 -15.79 26.47
C PHE A 584 -16.37 -16.09 25.67
N TRP A 585 -15.67 -17.18 25.97
CA TRP A 585 -14.48 -17.59 25.21
C TRP A 585 -14.82 -17.96 23.77
N ARG A 586 -15.97 -18.59 23.51
CA ARG A 586 -16.43 -18.86 22.14
C ARG A 586 -16.73 -17.57 21.38
N GLU A 587 -17.43 -16.64 22.01
CA GLU A 587 -17.74 -15.32 21.42
C GLU A 587 -16.47 -14.56 21.02
N GLU A 588 -15.44 -14.59 21.87
CA GLU A 588 -14.15 -13.96 21.61
C GLU A 588 -13.15 -14.85 20.83
N GLN A 589 -13.56 -16.05 20.44
CA GLN A 589 -12.74 -17.07 19.76
C GLN A 589 -11.46 -17.46 20.51
N GLN A 590 -11.52 -17.40 21.84
CA GLN A 590 -10.43 -17.63 22.79
C GLN A 590 -10.51 -19.00 23.50
N HIS A 591 -10.87 -20.07 22.79
CA HIS A 591 -11.08 -21.42 23.33
C HIS A 591 -9.92 -21.93 24.22
N GLY A 592 -8.67 -21.69 23.82
CA GLY A 592 -7.44 -22.06 24.51
C GLY A 592 -7.25 -21.41 25.88
N ARG A 593 -8.10 -20.45 26.27
CA ARG A 593 -8.16 -19.97 27.66
C ARG A 593 -8.54 -21.04 28.66
N ILE A 594 -9.19 -22.12 28.23
CA ILE A 594 -9.40 -23.27 29.10
C ILE A 594 -8.10 -23.77 29.72
N ASN A 595 -6.99 -23.73 28.99
CA ASN A 595 -5.69 -24.18 29.48
C ASN A 595 -5.12 -23.23 30.54
N ILE A 596 -5.33 -21.92 30.37
CA ILE A 596 -4.94 -20.90 31.35
C ILE A 596 -5.76 -21.07 32.64
N TRP A 597 -7.08 -21.29 32.50
CA TRP A 597 -7.95 -21.56 33.64
C TRP A 597 -7.52 -22.83 34.37
N LEU A 598 -7.28 -23.93 33.65
CA LEU A 598 -6.79 -25.20 34.21
C LEU A 598 -5.46 -25.02 34.93
N GLU A 599 -4.51 -24.25 34.39
CA GLU A 599 -3.24 -23.98 35.07
C GLU A 599 -3.43 -23.23 36.39
N ASN A 600 -4.36 -22.26 36.43
CA ASN A 600 -4.64 -21.48 37.62
C ASN A 600 -5.43 -22.25 38.69
N HIS A 601 -6.17 -23.30 38.31
CA HIS A 601 -7.06 -24.07 39.19
C HIS A 601 -6.61 -25.52 39.42
N SER A 602 -5.49 -25.94 38.84
CA SER A 602 -4.89 -27.25 39.11
C SER A 602 -4.03 -27.18 40.37
N ASP A 603 -4.22 -28.12 41.29
CA ASP A 603 -3.44 -28.20 42.54
C ASP A 603 -1.98 -28.50 42.23
N LYS A 604 -1.12 -27.47 42.14
CA LYS A 604 0.33 -27.67 42.06
C LYS A 604 0.97 -27.97 43.43
N GLU A 605 0.35 -27.55 44.54
CA GLU A 605 0.80 -27.89 45.91
C GLU A 605 -0.40 -28.02 46.86
N ALA A 606 -0.74 -29.24 47.26
CA ALA A 606 -1.65 -29.50 48.36
C ALA A 606 -1.01 -29.03 49.68
N HIS A 607 -1.13 -27.75 50.04
CA HIS A 607 -0.81 -27.23 51.37
C HIS A 607 -2.02 -26.49 51.96
N GLN A 608 -2.75 -27.26 52.78
CA GLN A 608 -3.57 -26.85 53.92
C GLN A 608 -4.81 -25.97 53.65
N ASN A 609 -5.94 -26.68 53.53
CA ASN A 609 -7.33 -26.24 53.80
C ASN A 609 -8.13 -25.51 52.71
N LEU A 610 -8.16 -26.03 51.47
CA LEU A 610 -9.23 -25.74 50.49
C LEU A 610 -9.70 -27.03 49.78
N PRO A 611 -11.01 -27.38 49.78
CA PRO A 611 -11.52 -28.61 49.14
C PRO A 611 -11.93 -28.50 47.64
N SER A 612 -11.81 -27.35 46.97
CA SER A 612 -12.69 -27.02 45.82
C SER A 612 -12.11 -27.14 44.40
N SER A 613 -10.81 -26.97 44.18
CA SER A 613 -10.16 -27.00 42.84
C SER A 613 -10.40 -28.33 42.11
N SER A 614 -10.19 -29.45 42.80
CA SER A 614 -10.44 -30.80 42.25
C SER A 614 -11.91 -31.13 42.02
N GLN A 615 -12.85 -30.41 42.65
CA GLN A 615 -14.29 -30.63 42.51
C GLN A 615 -14.86 -29.88 41.31
N LEU A 616 -14.52 -28.60 41.13
CA LEU A 616 -14.92 -27.80 39.96
C LEU A 616 -14.49 -28.44 38.64
N ILE A 617 -13.26 -28.95 38.57
CA ILE A 617 -12.75 -29.67 37.39
C ILE A 617 -13.57 -30.93 37.12
N LYS A 618 -13.92 -31.70 38.17
CA LYS A 618 -14.73 -32.92 38.04
C LYS A 618 -16.15 -32.61 37.56
N GLU A 619 -16.78 -31.60 38.14
CA GLU A 619 -18.15 -31.18 37.82
C GLU A 619 -18.26 -30.65 36.38
N ASN A 620 -17.22 -29.99 35.87
CA ASN A 620 -17.21 -29.41 34.54
C ASN A 620 -16.49 -30.27 33.48
N GLY A 621 -16.12 -31.52 33.79
CA GLY A 621 -15.24 -32.33 32.94
C GLY A 621 -15.71 -32.48 31.47
N ALA A 622 -17.02 -32.59 31.24
CA ALA A 622 -17.58 -32.66 29.89
C ALA A 622 -17.36 -31.34 29.11
N LEU A 623 -17.63 -30.21 29.76
CA LEU A 623 -17.48 -28.88 29.16
C LEU A 623 -16.00 -28.56 28.87
N ILE A 624 -15.10 -28.90 29.82
CA ILE A 624 -13.64 -28.76 29.67
C ILE A 624 -13.17 -29.55 28.45
N LYS A 625 -13.64 -30.79 28.29
CA LYS A 625 -13.30 -31.61 27.13
C LYS A 625 -13.80 -30.97 25.84
N THR A 626 -15.06 -30.56 25.78
CA THR A 626 -15.65 -29.94 24.59
C THR A 626 -14.87 -28.69 24.14
N ILE A 627 -14.59 -27.75 25.04
CA ILE A 627 -13.85 -26.52 24.68
C ILE A 627 -12.38 -26.82 24.32
N SER A 628 -11.78 -27.87 24.90
CA SER A 628 -10.43 -28.30 24.54
C SER A 628 -10.38 -28.94 23.14
N ASP A 629 -11.39 -29.74 22.80
CA ASP A 629 -11.56 -30.31 21.46
C ASP A 629 -11.79 -29.19 20.42
N GLU A 630 -12.64 -28.20 20.72
CA GLU A 630 -12.85 -27.00 19.89
C GLU A 630 -11.55 -26.19 19.69
N TYR A 631 -10.71 -26.06 20.73
CA TYR A 631 -9.41 -25.41 20.61
C TYR A 631 -8.45 -26.21 19.72
N ALA A 632 -8.41 -27.53 19.86
CA ALA A 632 -7.60 -28.39 19.00
C ALA A 632 -8.03 -28.29 17.53
N GLU A 633 -9.34 -28.23 17.27
CA GLU A 633 -9.88 -27.95 15.94
C GLU A 633 -9.45 -26.57 15.43
N GLN A 634 -9.53 -25.52 16.26
CA GLN A 634 -9.10 -24.16 15.92
C GLN A 634 -7.62 -24.12 15.48
N LEU A 635 -6.75 -24.89 16.13
CA LEU A 635 -5.33 -25.02 15.77
C LEU A 635 -5.10 -25.88 14.50
N ALA A 636 -6.06 -26.70 14.09
CA ALA A 636 -5.93 -27.59 12.93
C ALA A 636 -6.57 -27.01 11.64
N ILE A 637 -7.38 -25.96 11.74
CA ILE A 637 -8.06 -25.33 10.59
C ILE A 637 -7.03 -24.89 9.54
N THR A 638 -7.35 -25.09 8.26
CA THR A 638 -6.57 -24.53 7.15
C THR A 638 -7.13 -23.14 6.81
N PRO A 639 -6.30 -22.08 6.72
CA PRO A 639 -6.78 -20.71 6.56
C PRO A 639 -7.18 -20.43 5.11
N LYS A 640 -8.34 -20.94 4.70
CA LYS A 640 -8.80 -20.92 3.30
C LYS A 640 -8.90 -19.51 2.71
N GLU A 641 -9.52 -18.57 3.41
CA GLU A 641 -9.66 -17.19 2.93
C GLU A 641 -8.30 -16.56 2.59
N TYR A 642 -7.31 -16.77 3.46
CA TYR A 642 -5.97 -16.27 3.24
C TYR A 642 -5.27 -16.96 2.05
N ILE A 643 -5.42 -18.28 1.92
CA ILE A 643 -4.91 -19.02 0.75
C ILE A 643 -5.51 -18.46 -0.55
N ASP A 644 -6.80 -18.17 -0.55
CA ASP A 644 -7.51 -17.65 -1.72
C ASP A 644 -7.01 -16.23 -2.07
N THR A 645 -6.80 -15.35 -1.08
CA THR A 645 -6.18 -14.02 -1.30
C THR A 645 -4.77 -14.12 -1.88
N VAL A 646 -3.95 -15.06 -1.39
CA VAL A 646 -2.59 -15.23 -1.91
C VAL A 646 -2.62 -15.75 -3.36
N LYS A 647 -3.53 -16.67 -3.70
CA LYS A 647 -3.71 -17.15 -5.07
C LYS A 647 -4.14 -16.04 -6.02
N GLU A 648 -5.11 -15.21 -5.61
CA GLU A 648 -5.57 -14.06 -6.38
C GLU A 648 -4.42 -13.08 -6.64
N SER A 649 -3.59 -12.81 -5.62
CA SER A 649 -2.42 -11.94 -5.78
C SER A 649 -1.37 -12.51 -6.75
N ALA A 650 -1.30 -13.84 -6.91
CA ALA A 650 -0.33 -14.54 -7.76
C ALA A 650 -0.92 -14.96 -9.12
N SER A 651 -2.06 -14.37 -9.52
CA SER A 651 -2.76 -14.70 -10.77
C SER A 651 -1.95 -14.33 -12.02
N MET A 652 -2.21 -15.03 -13.12
CA MET A 652 -1.62 -14.68 -14.43
C MET A 652 -2.13 -13.34 -14.98
N GLU A 653 -3.29 -12.88 -14.52
CA GLU A 653 -3.83 -11.55 -14.85
C GLU A 653 -2.91 -10.45 -14.29
N ASN A 654 -2.53 -10.52 -13.02
CA ASN A 654 -1.57 -9.56 -12.42
C ASN A 654 -0.19 -9.65 -13.10
N VAL A 655 0.22 -10.85 -13.53
CA VAL A 655 1.46 -11.06 -14.30
C VAL A 655 1.38 -10.34 -15.64
N PHE A 656 0.26 -10.46 -16.36
CA PHE A 656 0.02 -9.75 -17.61
C PHE A 656 0.05 -8.23 -17.41
N GLU A 657 -0.65 -7.70 -16.40
CA GLU A 657 -0.63 -6.27 -16.09
C GLU A 657 0.81 -5.76 -15.85
N LYS A 658 1.62 -6.54 -15.12
CA LYS A 658 3.03 -6.21 -14.90
C LYS A 658 3.83 -6.21 -16.18
N ILE A 659 3.66 -7.21 -17.03
CA ILE A 659 4.34 -7.25 -18.34
C ILE A 659 3.99 -6.01 -19.16
N VAL A 660 2.72 -5.59 -19.18
CA VAL A 660 2.28 -4.38 -19.90
C VAL A 660 2.98 -3.13 -19.35
N VAL A 661 3.11 -3.00 -18.04
CA VAL A 661 3.86 -1.89 -17.41
C VAL A 661 5.33 -1.91 -17.80
N LEU A 662 5.99 -3.08 -17.73
CA LEU A 662 7.41 -3.23 -18.10
C LEU A 662 7.66 -2.91 -19.57
N ILE A 663 6.76 -3.31 -20.47
CA ILE A 663 6.80 -2.99 -21.90
C ILE A 663 6.69 -1.47 -22.10
N ARG A 664 5.68 -0.84 -21.49
CA ARG A 664 5.43 0.59 -21.58
C ARG A 664 6.66 1.41 -21.13
N ASP A 665 7.32 0.95 -20.08
CA ASP A 665 8.45 1.65 -19.46
C ASP A 665 9.80 1.26 -20.10
N ASN A 666 9.81 0.38 -21.11
CA ASN A 666 11.00 -0.19 -21.74
C ASN A 666 12.00 -0.80 -20.73
N ASP A 667 11.48 -1.43 -19.67
CA ASP A 667 12.31 -2.03 -18.62
C ASP A 667 12.88 -3.38 -19.08
N HIS A 668 14.03 -3.32 -19.76
CA HIS A 668 14.75 -4.51 -20.25
C HIS A 668 15.10 -5.49 -19.13
N HIS A 669 15.46 -5.00 -17.94
CA HIS A 669 15.84 -5.85 -16.82
C HIS A 669 14.65 -6.63 -16.27
N GLY A 670 13.51 -5.96 -16.09
CA GLY A 670 12.26 -6.59 -15.67
C GLY A 670 11.76 -7.61 -16.68
N LEU A 671 11.77 -7.27 -17.98
CA LEU A 671 11.37 -8.19 -19.04
C LEU A 671 12.25 -9.44 -19.06
N LEU A 672 13.58 -9.29 -18.96
CA LEU A 672 14.51 -10.43 -18.93
C LEU A 672 14.22 -11.37 -17.74
N LYS A 673 13.96 -10.80 -16.56
CA LYS A 673 13.62 -11.59 -15.36
C LYS A 673 12.29 -12.32 -15.54
N MET A 674 11.26 -11.63 -16.05
CA MET A 674 9.95 -12.22 -16.31
C MET A 674 10.02 -13.34 -17.35
N THR A 675 10.75 -13.14 -18.46
CA THR A 675 10.98 -14.17 -19.47
C THR A 675 11.60 -15.42 -18.87
N ARG A 676 12.65 -15.28 -18.05
CA ARG A 676 13.29 -16.43 -17.40
C ARG A 676 12.34 -17.18 -16.48
N ASN A 677 11.58 -16.46 -15.66
CA ASN A 677 10.70 -17.08 -14.66
C ASN A 677 9.47 -17.73 -15.32
N LEU A 678 8.89 -17.09 -16.33
CA LEU A 678 7.75 -17.63 -17.09
C LEU A 678 8.12 -18.84 -17.94
N LYS A 679 9.36 -18.93 -18.43
CA LYS A 679 9.82 -20.08 -19.22
C LYS A 679 9.58 -21.41 -18.51
N THR A 680 9.81 -21.46 -17.20
CA THR A 680 9.61 -22.67 -16.39
C THR A 680 8.12 -22.99 -16.20
N LEU A 681 7.26 -21.97 -16.12
CA LEU A 681 5.82 -22.13 -15.94
C LEU A 681 5.10 -22.50 -17.25
N ALA A 682 5.63 -22.01 -18.38
CA ALA A 682 5.11 -22.25 -19.73
C ALA A 682 5.08 -23.72 -20.16
N GLU A 683 5.77 -24.61 -19.44
CA GLU A 683 5.72 -26.06 -19.71
C GLU A 683 4.38 -26.68 -19.33
N ASN A 684 3.65 -26.10 -18.37
CA ASN A 684 2.45 -26.69 -17.77
C ASN A 684 1.24 -25.75 -17.72
N ASP A 685 1.37 -24.50 -18.18
CA ASP A 685 0.31 -23.49 -18.14
C ASP A 685 0.29 -22.69 -19.46
N ASP A 686 -0.85 -22.74 -20.15
CA ASP A 686 -1.04 -22.12 -21.46
C ASP A 686 -1.02 -20.58 -21.39
N GLU A 687 -1.53 -19.99 -20.32
CA GLU A 687 -1.49 -18.54 -20.13
C GLU A 687 -0.05 -18.11 -19.83
N ALA A 688 0.67 -18.84 -18.96
CA ALA A 688 2.10 -18.59 -18.74
C ALA A 688 2.91 -18.74 -20.03
N LYS A 689 2.54 -19.67 -20.92
CA LYS A 689 3.15 -19.85 -22.24
C LYS A 689 2.87 -18.67 -23.16
N ARG A 690 1.62 -18.17 -23.23
CA ARG A 690 1.28 -16.95 -23.95
C ARG A 690 2.11 -15.77 -23.44
N LEU A 691 2.11 -15.54 -22.13
CA LEU A 691 2.83 -14.43 -21.49
C LEU A 691 4.35 -14.53 -21.64
N TYR A 692 4.92 -15.75 -21.63
CA TYR A 692 6.34 -15.97 -21.96
C TYR A 692 6.69 -15.46 -23.36
N HIS A 693 5.91 -15.83 -24.38
CA HIS A 693 6.17 -15.41 -25.76
C HIS A 693 6.00 -13.90 -25.94
N LEU A 694 4.96 -13.32 -25.33
CA LEU A 694 4.76 -11.87 -25.32
C LEU A 694 5.96 -11.14 -24.69
N THR A 695 6.35 -11.55 -23.49
CA THR A 695 7.47 -10.93 -22.75
C THR A 695 8.79 -11.08 -23.50
N TYR A 696 9.08 -12.28 -24.01
CA TYR A 696 10.33 -12.55 -24.71
C TYR A 696 10.42 -11.80 -26.05
N CYS A 697 9.30 -11.67 -26.77
CA CYS A 697 9.20 -10.82 -27.94
C CYS A 697 9.62 -9.38 -27.63
N HIS A 698 9.05 -8.78 -26.59
CA HIS A 698 9.39 -7.40 -26.20
C HIS A 698 10.83 -7.25 -25.69
N GLN A 699 11.36 -8.25 -24.98
CA GLN A 699 12.77 -8.29 -24.61
C GLN A 699 13.68 -8.23 -25.86
N LEU A 700 13.39 -9.04 -26.88
CA LEU A 700 14.15 -9.08 -28.13
C LEU A 700 14.05 -7.76 -28.93
N GLN A 701 12.90 -7.08 -28.87
CA GLN A 701 12.75 -5.76 -29.50
C GLN A 701 13.65 -4.70 -28.86
N LEU A 702 13.79 -4.70 -27.53
CA LEU A 702 14.74 -3.82 -26.84
C LEU A 702 16.20 -4.17 -27.16
N GLU A 703 16.48 -5.43 -27.52
CA GLU A 703 17.76 -5.89 -28.04
C GLU A 703 17.94 -5.66 -29.55
N GLN A 704 17.00 -4.98 -30.21
CA GLN A 704 16.99 -4.68 -31.66
C GLN A 704 16.95 -5.92 -32.57
N LYS A 705 16.32 -7.01 -32.11
CA LYS A 705 16.18 -8.29 -32.84
C LYS A 705 14.74 -8.50 -33.31
N ASP A 706 14.23 -7.59 -34.13
CA ASP A 706 12.81 -7.58 -34.55
C ASP A 706 12.38 -8.87 -35.29
N SER A 707 13.26 -9.46 -36.11
CA SER A 707 12.96 -10.71 -36.80
C SER A 707 12.81 -11.89 -35.85
N GLU A 708 13.68 -11.99 -34.83
CA GLU A 708 13.58 -13.03 -33.80
C GLU A 708 12.36 -12.81 -32.89
N ALA A 709 12.04 -11.55 -32.60
CA ALA A 709 10.84 -11.17 -31.87
C ALA A 709 9.57 -11.63 -32.60
N LEU A 710 9.48 -11.41 -33.92
CA LEU A 710 8.37 -11.89 -34.74
C LEU A 710 8.28 -13.41 -34.72
N GLN A 711 9.40 -14.11 -34.92
CA GLN A 711 9.41 -15.58 -34.89
C GLN A 711 8.99 -16.15 -33.53
N THR A 712 9.28 -15.44 -32.44
CA THR A 712 8.84 -15.82 -31.10
C THR A 712 7.31 -15.82 -31.01
N LEU A 713 6.63 -14.77 -31.48
CA LEU A 713 5.16 -14.73 -31.46
C LEU A 713 4.55 -15.73 -32.45
N LEU A 714 5.16 -15.93 -33.62
CA LEU A 714 4.67 -16.93 -34.59
C LEU A 714 4.84 -18.39 -34.12
N ALA A 715 5.73 -18.64 -33.15
CA ALA A 715 5.87 -19.95 -32.53
C ALA A 715 4.78 -20.23 -31.48
N LEU A 716 4.01 -19.22 -31.06
CA LEU A 716 2.88 -19.38 -30.17
C LEU A 716 1.69 -19.96 -30.95
N ASP A 717 1.06 -21.00 -30.39
CA ASP A 717 -0.15 -21.61 -30.96
C ASP A 717 -1.23 -20.55 -31.22
N GLU A 718 -1.83 -20.55 -32.41
CA GLU A 718 -2.86 -19.59 -32.82
C GLU A 718 -4.04 -19.53 -31.84
N THR A 719 -4.37 -20.65 -31.17
CA THR A 719 -5.46 -20.72 -30.18
C THR A 719 -5.15 -19.95 -28.88
N LEU A 720 -3.87 -19.65 -28.62
CA LEU A 720 -3.41 -18.90 -27.46
C LEU A 720 -3.14 -17.43 -27.79
N GLN A 721 -3.23 -17.02 -29.06
CA GLN A 721 -3.00 -15.64 -29.45
C GLN A 721 -4.25 -14.80 -29.14
N SER A 722 -4.07 -13.72 -28.40
CA SER A 722 -5.12 -12.72 -28.18
C SER A 722 -4.95 -11.53 -29.14
N GLU A 723 -5.87 -10.58 -29.06
CA GLU A 723 -5.76 -9.28 -29.75
C GLU A 723 -4.40 -8.59 -29.50
N VAL A 724 -3.81 -8.76 -28.30
CA VAL A 724 -2.51 -8.16 -27.93
C VAL A 724 -1.37 -8.75 -28.75
N GLU A 725 -1.28 -10.08 -28.84
CA GLU A 725 -0.23 -10.75 -29.61
C GLU A 725 -0.42 -10.49 -31.11
N LEU A 726 -1.65 -10.55 -31.62
CA LEU A 726 -1.95 -10.28 -33.02
C LEU A 726 -1.59 -8.84 -33.44
N LYS A 727 -1.87 -7.85 -32.58
CA LYS A 727 -1.40 -6.46 -32.77
C LYS A 727 0.11 -6.43 -32.91
N GLN A 728 0.82 -7.10 -32.01
CA GLN A 728 2.27 -7.08 -32.01
C GLN A 728 2.88 -7.82 -33.20
N ILE A 729 2.29 -8.94 -33.61
CA ILE A 729 2.63 -9.65 -34.86
C ILE A 729 2.46 -8.72 -36.05
N SER A 730 1.33 -8.01 -36.18
CA SER A 730 1.08 -7.10 -37.30
C SER A 730 2.14 -6.00 -37.39
N LEU A 731 2.48 -5.37 -36.26
CA LEU A 731 3.48 -4.30 -36.18
C LEU A 731 4.88 -4.79 -36.57
N LEU A 732 5.30 -5.93 -36.00
CA LEU A 732 6.61 -6.53 -36.28
C LEU A 732 6.71 -7.05 -37.72
N ALA A 733 5.64 -7.65 -38.23
CA ALA A 733 5.59 -8.13 -39.61
C ALA A 733 5.75 -6.97 -40.60
N LEU A 734 5.05 -5.85 -40.40
CA LEU A 734 5.25 -4.65 -41.21
C LEU A 734 6.66 -4.09 -41.09
N LYS A 735 7.20 -3.98 -39.86
CA LYS A 735 8.56 -3.49 -39.61
C LYS A 735 9.63 -4.36 -40.29
N THR A 736 9.39 -5.67 -40.39
CA THR A 736 10.30 -6.64 -41.01
C THR A 736 9.95 -6.95 -42.48
N SER A 737 9.00 -6.22 -43.08
CA SER A 737 8.54 -6.40 -44.46
C SER A 737 7.92 -7.78 -44.78
N ASN A 738 7.36 -8.46 -43.77
CA ASN A 738 6.60 -9.71 -43.93
C ASN A 738 5.11 -9.41 -44.15
N ILE A 739 4.75 -8.94 -45.35
CA ILE A 739 3.41 -8.43 -45.66
C ILE A 739 2.32 -9.50 -45.51
N ASP A 740 2.60 -10.76 -45.88
CA ASP A 740 1.63 -11.86 -45.77
C ASP A 740 1.27 -12.16 -44.31
N VAL A 741 2.24 -12.08 -43.42
CA VAL A 741 2.03 -12.26 -41.97
C VAL A 741 1.25 -11.08 -41.39
N ALA A 742 1.56 -9.85 -41.83
CA ALA A 742 0.82 -8.67 -41.41
C ALA A 742 -0.65 -8.73 -41.85
N GLU A 743 -0.91 -9.18 -43.07
CA GLU A 743 -2.26 -9.36 -43.60
C GLU A 743 -3.04 -10.40 -42.82
N PHE A 744 -2.45 -11.57 -42.58
CA PHE A 744 -3.07 -12.62 -41.77
C PHE A 744 -3.44 -12.13 -40.36
N ALA A 745 -2.50 -11.46 -39.68
CA ALA A 745 -2.74 -10.94 -38.33
C ALA A 745 -3.85 -9.87 -38.31
N LEU A 746 -3.88 -8.96 -39.28
CA LEU A 746 -4.91 -7.93 -39.40
C LEU A 746 -6.28 -8.52 -39.75
N ALA A 747 -6.33 -9.56 -40.60
CA ALA A 747 -7.57 -10.28 -40.90
C ALA A 747 -8.16 -10.91 -39.63
N GLN A 748 -7.32 -11.52 -38.78
CA GLN A 748 -7.76 -12.04 -37.49
C GLN A 748 -8.22 -10.91 -36.56
N LEU A 749 -7.48 -9.80 -36.45
CA LEU A 749 -7.87 -8.63 -35.64
C LEU A 749 -9.21 -8.03 -36.07
N SER A 750 -9.52 -8.01 -37.37
CA SER A 750 -10.82 -7.57 -37.88
C SER A 750 -11.99 -8.43 -37.41
N THR A 751 -11.76 -9.65 -36.92
CA THR A 751 -12.80 -10.47 -36.28
C THR A 751 -13.05 -10.09 -34.82
N TYR A 752 -12.08 -9.44 -34.15
CA TYR A 752 -12.22 -8.90 -32.80
C TYR A 752 -12.92 -7.55 -32.80
N SER A 753 -12.56 -6.67 -33.74
CA SER A 753 -13.10 -5.32 -33.82
C SER A 753 -13.03 -4.80 -35.25
N ASP A 754 -14.11 -4.15 -35.70
CA ASP A 754 -14.19 -3.53 -37.02
C ASP A 754 -13.14 -2.40 -37.19
N GLU A 755 -12.58 -1.86 -36.10
CA GLU A 755 -11.57 -0.78 -36.11
C GLU A 755 -10.27 -1.14 -36.84
N TYR A 756 -9.99 -2.44 -37.03
CA TYR A 756 -8.80 -2.93 -37.74
C TYR A 756 -9.03 -3.10 -39.24
N ILE A 757 -10.29 -3.07 -39.71
CA ILE A 757 -10.64 -3.27 -41.12
C ILE A 757 -9.96 -2.23 -42.03
N PRO A 758 -9.89 -0.92 -41.70
CA PRO A 758 -9.21 0.05 -42.56
C PRO A 758 -7.71 -0.22 -42.73
N GLN A 759 -7.04 -0.75 -41.72
CA GLN A 759 -5.63 -1.15 -41.76
C GLN A 759 -5.48 -2.44 -42.58
N HIS A 760 -6.35 -3.42 -42.38
CA HIS A 760 -6.37 -4.66 -43.18
C HIS A 760 -6.57 -4.36 -44.67
N ALA A 761 -7.56 -3.51 -45.00
CA ALA A 761 -7.81 -3.03 -46.36
C ALA A 761 -6.56 -2.37 -46.97
N HIS A 762 -5.84 -1.57 -46.18
CA HIS A 762 -4.59 -0.96 -46.64
C HIS A 762 -3.52 -2.01 -46.98
N ILE A 763 -3.38 -3.05 -46.17
CA ILE A 763 -2.41 -4.14 -46.43
C ILE A 763 -2.79 -4.96 -47.67
N LEU A 764 -4.09 -5.25 -47.87
CA LEU A 764 -4.57 -5.89 -49.10
C LEU A 764 -4.22 -5.08 -50.35
N LYS A 765 -4.33 -3.75 -50.28
CA LYS A 765 -3.86 -2.84 -51.35
C LYS A 765 -2.36 -3.00 -51.59
N LEU A 766 -1.53 -3.03 -50.53
CA LEU A 766 -0.08 -3.20 -50.67
C LEU A 766 0.30 -4.55 -51.30
N GLN A 767 -0.53 -5.59 -51.13
CA GLN A 767 -0.37 -6.88 -51.81
C GLN A 767 -0.89 -6.90 -53.26
N GLY A 768 -1.48 -5.81 -53.75
CA GLY A 768 -2.11 -5.74 -55.08
C GLY A 768 -3.50 -6.37 -55.16
N LYS A 769 -4.10 -6.74 -54.02
CA LYS A 769 -5.47 -7.28 -53.92
C LYS A 769 -6.49 -6.14 -53.89
N PHE A 770 -6.53 -5.35 -54.97
CA PHE A 770 -7.28 -4.08 -54.99
C PHE A 770 -8.79 -4.25 -54.78
N GLN A 771 -9.41 -5.26 -55.39
CA GLN A 771 -10.86 -5.50 -55.23
C GLN A 771 -11.22 -5.79 -53.78
N GLU A 772 -10.47 -6.67 -53.11
CA GLU A 772 -10.70 -7.04 -51.71
C GLU A 772 -10.47 -5.86 -50.76
N SER A 773 -9.45 -5.03 -51.05
CA SER A 773 -9.18 -3.79 -50.31
C SER A 773 -10.35 -2.79 -50.41
N VAL A 774 -10.88 -2.57 -51.61
CA VAL A 774 -12.04 -1.69 -51.82
C VAL A 774 -13.26 -2.20 -51.08
N THR A 775 -13.55 -3.50 -51.19
CA THR A 775 -14.66 -4.12 -50.46
C THR A 775 -14.53 -3.93 -48.96
N ALA A 776 -13.35 -4.19 -48.37
CA ALA A 776 -13.12 -4.01 -46.95
C ALA A 776 -13.32 -2.54 -46.48
N TYR A 777 -12.86 -1.56 -47.26
CA TYR A 777 -13.11 -0.15 -46.95
C TYR A 777 -14.60 0.20 -46.99
N LEU A 778 -15.33 -0.27 -48.00
CA LEU A 778 -16.77 0.00 -48.14
C LEU A 778 -17.58 -0.70 -47.05
N ASP A 779 -17.29 -1.96 -46.74
CA ASP A 779 -17.97 -2.72 -45.68
C ASP A 779 -17.82 -2.05 -44.30
N TYR A 780 -16.65 -1.46 -44.02
CA TYR A 780 -16.44 -0.67 -42.80
C TYR A 780 -17.23 0.65 -42.84
N LEU A 781 -17.13 1.41 -43.95
CA LEU A 781 -17.77 2.73 -44.08
C LEU A 781 -19.30 2.66 -44.16
N ASP A 782 -19.86 1.53 -44.60
CA ASP A 782 -21.30 1.26 -44.55
C ASP A 782 -21.81 1.22 -43.09
N LYS A 783 -20.97 0.77 -42.15
CA LYS A 783 -21.29 0.76 -40.71
C LYS A 783 -20.88 2.06 -40.01
N TYR A 784 -19.75 2.65 -40.41
CA TYR A 784 -19.12 3.82 -39.78
C TYR A 784 -19.02 5.00 -40.75
N SER A 785 -20.16 5.43 -41.29
CA SER A 785 -20.22 6.46 -42.33
C SER A 785 -19.71 7.85 -41.90
N GLU A 786 -19.59 8.10 -40.60
CA GLU A 786 -19.05 9.33 -40.02
C GLU A 786 -17.51 9.33 -39.88
N ASP A 787 -16.81 8.25 -40.19
CA ASP A 787 -15.34 8.19 -40.13
C ASP A 787 -14.69 8.91 -41.32
N VAL A 788 -14.52 10.22 -41.16
CA VAL A 788 -13.88 11.12 -42.13
C VAL A 788 -12.47 10.63 -42.52
N THR A 789 -11.71 10.08 -41.58
CA THR A 789 -10.32 9.66 -41.85
C THR A 789 -10.29 8.49 -42.82
N THR A 790 -11.20 7.55 -42.68
CA THR A 790 -11.28 6.37 -43.55
C THR A 790 -11.84 6.71 -44.94
N TRP A 791 -12.80 7.65 -45.03
CA TRP A 791 -13.25 8.20 -46.32
C TRP A 791 -12.14 8.88 -47.12
N LEU A 792 -11.29 9.68 -46.46
CA LEU A 792 -10.13 10.31 -47.10
C LEU A 792 -9.14 9.26 -47.65
N LYS A 793 -8.85 8.20 -46.87
CA LYS A 793 -7.98 7.10 -47.29
C LYS A 793 -8.54 6.36 -48.51
N LEU A 794 -9.84 6.09 -48.53
CA LEU A 794 -10.52 5.45 -49.67
C LEU A 794 -10.47 6.37 -50.91
N GLY A 795 -10.74 7.66 -50.77
CA GLY A 795 -10.68 8.62 -51.86
C GLY A 795 -9.29 8.68 -52.52
N LEU A 796 -8.23 8.75 -51.71
CA LEU A 796 -6.85 8.70 -52.20
C LEU A 796 -6.52 7.38 -52.89
N PHE A 797 -6.97 6.26 -52.32
CA PHE A 797 -6.79 4.96 -52.94
C PHE A 797 -7.49 4.87 -54.31
N MET A 798 -8.70 5.42 -54.46
CA MET A 798 -9.43 5.46 -55.73
C MET A 798 -8.73 6.28 -56.82
N ILE A 799 -8.06 7.38 -56.44
CA ILE A 799 -7.21 8.14 -57.37
C ILE A 799 -6.07 7.26 -57.89
N GLU A 800 -5.40 6.53 -57.00
CA GLU A 800 -4.26 5.68 -57.37
C GLU A 800 -4.65 4.54 -58.33
N VAL A 801 -5.87 4.00 -58.22
CA VAL A 801 -6.41 2.99 -59.16
C VAL A 801 -7.13 3.60 -60.36
N ASN A 802 -7.08 4.93 -60.53
CA ASN A 802 -7.66 5.70 -61.63
C ASN A 802 -9.21 5.64 -61.72
N GLU A 803 -9.88 5.47 -60.58
CA GLU A 803 -11.35 5.50 -60.43
C GLU A 803 -11.80 6.87 -59.88
N LEU A 804 -11.67 7.91 -60.71
CA LEU A 804 -11.81 9.31 -60.28
C LEU A 804 -13.21 9.67 -59.76
N GLU A 805 -14.27 9.08 -60.33
CA GLU A 805 -15.64 9.32 -59.86
C GLU A 805 -15.87 8.73 -58.46
N SER A 806 -15.33 7.53 -58.18
CA SER A 806 -15.38 6.93 -56.85
C SER A 806 -14.55 7.72 -55.83
N ALA A 807 -13.40 8.26 -56.24
CA ALA A 807 -12.61 9.16 -55.42
C ALA A 807 -13.41 10.43 -55.03
N LYS A 808 -14.08 11.05 -56.01
CA LYS A 808 -14.93 12.22 -55.81
C LYS A 808 -16.07 11.93 -54.83
N THR A 809 -16.74 10.79 -54.97
CA THR A 809 -17.80 10.37 -54.04
C THR A 809 -17.27 10.21 -52.61
N ALA A 810 -16.11 9.58 -52.42
CA ALA A 810 -15.52 9.40 -51.10
C ALA A 810 -15.17 10.74 -50.40
N PHE A 811 -14.57 11.69 -51.12
CA PHE A 811 -14.28 13.02 -50.57
C PHE A 811 -15.56 13.84 -50.29
N GLN A 812 -16.61 13.66 -51.09
CA GLN A 812 -17.90 14.30 -50.82
C GLN A 812 -18.54 13.77 -49.53
N HIS A 813 -18.44 12.46 -49.26
CA HIS A 813 -18.89 11.90 -47.99
C HIS A 813 -18.08 12.42 -46.80
N ALA A 814 -16.76 12.57 -46.93
CA ALA A 814 -15.93 13.20 -45.90
C ALA A 814 -16.40 14.64 -45.56
N LEU A 815 -16.77 15.44 -46.57
CA LEU A 815 -17.28 16.81 -46.39
C LEU A 815 -18.72 16.89 -45.87
N GLN A 816 -19.53 15.85 -46.04
CA GLN A 816 -20.87 15.82 -45.45
C GLN A 816 -20.79 15.76 -43.91
N THR A 817 -19.79 15.05 -43.38
CA THR A 817 -19.58 14.91 -41.93
C THR A 817 -18.71 16.02 -41.35
N ASP A 818 -17.66 16.45 -42.05
CA ASP A 818 -16.80 17.58 -41.67
C ASP A 818 -16.71 18.61 -42.82
N PRO A 819 -17.65 19.57 -42.91
CA PRO A 819 -17.72 20.54 -44.01
C PRO A 819 -16.48 21.43 -44.16
N ASN A 820 -15.68 21.58 -43.09
CA ASN A 820 -14.48 22.42 -43.06
C ASN A 820 -13.18 21.62 -43.29
N ASN A 821 -13.27 20.34 -43.66
CA ASN A 821 -12.11 19.49 -43.88
C ASN A 821 -11.28 19.95 -45.10
N GLN A 822 -10.17 20.64 -44.85
CA GLN A 822 -9.33 21.23 -45.91
C GLN A 822 -8.78 20.19 -46.89
N VAL A 823 -8.40 19.00 -46.40
CA VAL A 823 -7.84 17.92 -47.22
C VAL A 823 -8.84 17.45 -48.28
N ALA A 824 -10.09 17.21 -47.89
CA ALA A 824 -11.14 16.78 -48.84
C ALA A 824 -11.46 17.86 -49.88
N GLN A 825 -11.47 19.15 -49.49
CA GLN A 825 -11.73 20.26 -50.41
C GLN A 825 -10.63 20.42 -51.47
N GLU A 826 -9.37 20.27 -51.07
CA GLU A 826 -8.22 20.37 -51.97
C GLU A 826 -8.21 19.25 -53.02
N TYR A 827 -8.42 17.99 -52.62
CA TYR A 827 -8.46 16.87 -53.57
C TYR A 827 -9.69 16.93 -54.49
N LEU A 828 -10.86 17.37 -54.01
CA LEU A 828 -12.03 17.59 -54.87
C LEU A 828 -11.85 18.71 -55.89
N ALA A 829 -11.00 19.69 -55.62
CA ALA A 829 -10.69 20.75 -56.58
C ALA A 829 -9.69 20.31 -57.66
N GLN A 830 -8.94 19.22 -57.40
CA GLN A 830 -7.93 18.66 -58.31
C GLN A 830 -8.48 17.54 -59.21
N LEU A 831 -9.58 16.91 -58.82
CA LEU A 831 -10.34 15.88 -59.56
C LEU A 831 -11.44 16.49 -60.41
#